data_AF-A0AAD4JCC6-F1
#
_entry.id   AF-A0AAD4JCC6-F1
#
_cell.length_a   1.000
_cell.length_b   1.000
_cell.length_c   1.000
_cell.angle_alpha   90.00
_cell.angle_beta   90.00
_cell.angle_gamma   90.00
#
_symmetry.space_group_name_H-M   'P 1'
#
loop_
_entity.id
_entity.type
_entity.pdbx_description
1 polymer ?
#
loop_
_entity_poly.entity_id
_entity_poly.type
_entity_poly.pdbx_seq_one_letter_code
_entity_poly.pdbx_strand_id
1 'polypeptide(L)'
;MVAFGKKLKKLQVQEWESYYINYKLMKKKVKQYVRQIELSEHNREYVLKDFSRVLDNQIEKTVLFLLEQEGHLASRLSVLGEQHDALIQQDDGGMIPELQEAYRVVGRELLKLLYFVELNAIGLRKILKKFDKRFGYKFTNYYVKTRANHPYSQLKQVFKHVGISAVVGSLSRHLADLQDHQGTFISIYDQPALSLPDPVIESIKAAVDRLTNSTNFLQYIGKHALIPEEELPTPSDDDVDERYHFMSLLLNLVNTFLYMVNTYIIVPTADSYSLSLGAAATVCGAVIGSMAVAQVFSSVYFSAWSNKSYMKPLIFSSIVLLVGNTLYALAYDLNSIYILFVGRLFCGLGSARAVNRRYISDCVPPKLRMKASAGFVSASALGMACGPALAALLQTNFKIFKITFNEDTLPGWVMALAWLIYLLWLWVSFREPYRDEKLTTTRQQTNNGLETGALENVASQPLLTSSVEKQQDNDDGDQEFDNNEDDSDESHRPVTSIVSAYKLLTPSVKVQLFIYFMLKYAMEVLLAESSVITAYYFIWSSSNVAIFLASLGLTVLPVNVLVGSYLSNMFEERQVLLASEIMVCIGIVFSFHVIIPYSVPQYVCSALLTFVAAEVLEGVNLSLLSRVMSSRLSRGTYNGGLLSTEAGTLARVVADGAITLAGYCGMSKLLNVTLLPSLLICITSIVATCFTYNSLY
;
A
#
# COMPACT_ATOMS: atom_id res chain seq x y z
N MET A 1 31.90 16.24 9.86
CA MET A 1 31.43 14.82 9.94
C MET A 1 32.45 13.83 10.60
N VAL A 2 33.14 14.21 11.70
CA VAL A 2 34.22 13.41 12.36
C VAL A 2 33.75 12.64 13.62
N ALA A 3 32.61 13.00 14.20
CA ALA A 3 32.16 12.50 15.51
C ALA A 3 31.61 11.05 15.54
N PHE A 4 31.10 10.52 14.43
CA PHE A 4 30.33 9.26 14.46
C PHE A 4 31.18 8.02 14.80
N GLY A 5 32.39 7.89 14.25
CA GLY A 5 33.25 6.73 14.54
C GLY A 5 33.71 6.68 16.00
N LYS A 6 33.92 7.85 16.63
CA LYS A 6 34.23 7.96 18.06
C LYS A 6 32.98 7.66 18.92
N LYS A 7 31.80 8.09 18.48
CA LYS A 7 30.52 7.78 19.14
C LYS A 7 30.18 6.28 19.11
N LEU A 8 30.39 5.61 17.97
CA LEU A 8 30.18 4.17 17.84
C LEU A 8 31.09 3.41 18.81
N LYS A 9 32.38 3.77 18.88
CA LYS A 9 33.34 3.12 19.78
C LYS A 9 32.98 3.31 21.27
N LYS A 10 32.44 4.46 21.65
CA LYS A 10 32.00 4.73 23.03
C LYS A 10 30.75 3.95 23.44
N LEU A 11 29.93 3.56 22.47
CA LEU A 11 28.67 2.84 22.68
C LEU A 11 28.84 1.31 22.60
N GLN A 12 30.01 0.82 22.21
CA GLN A 12 30.28 -0.61 22.12
C GLN A 12 30.37 -1.24 23.51
N VAL A 13 29.80 -2.43 23.64
CA VAL A 13 30.04 -3.31 24.79
C VAL A 13 31.51 -3.73 24.74
N GLN A 14 32.27 -3.44 25.80
CA GLN A 14 33.72 -3.67 25.82
C GLN A 14 34.10 -5.15 25.63
N GLU A 15 33.33 -6.06 26.23
CA GLU A 15 33.52 -7.52 26.09
C GLU A 15 33.38 -8.01 24.65
N TRP A 16 32.63 -7.30 23.81
CA TRP A 16 32.31 -7.71 22.44
C TRP A 16 33.02 -6.86 21.37
N GLU A 17 34.01 -6.03 21.76
CA GLU A 17 34.69 -5.07 20.87
C GLU A 17 35.20 -5.73 19.57
N SER A 18 35.71 -6.95 19.66
CA SER A 18 36.26 -7.72 18.53
C SER A 18 35.21 -8.13 17.49
N TYR A 19 33.95 -8.33 17.90
CA TYR A 19 32.86 -8.83 17.04
C TYR A 19 32.09 -7.72 16.33
N TYR A 20 32.24 -6.47 16.76
CA TYR A 20 31.68 -5.32 16.05
C TYR A 20 32.36 -5.09 14.70
N ILE A 21 31.62 -4.52 13.76
CA ILE A 21 32.15 -4.09 12.47
C ILE A 21 33.23 -3.04 12.66
N ASN A 22 34.38 -3.28 12.04
CA ASN A 22 35.51 -2.36 12.13
C ASN A 22 35.31 -1.16 11.18
N TYR A 23 34.46 -0.22 11.61
CA TYR A 23 34.11 0.97 10.82
C TYR A 23 35.33 1.83 10.44
N LYS A 24 36.38 1.85 11.29
CA LYS A 24 37.62 2.58 11.02
C LYS A 24 38.39 1.94 9.86
N LEU A 25 38.55 0.62 9.89
CA LEU A 25 39.16 -0.16 8.80
C LEU A 25 38.39 0.05 7.50
N MET A 26 37.07 -0.08 7.55
CA MET A 26 36.21 0.08 6.38
C MET A 26 36.32 1.49 5.79
N LYS A 27 36.32 2.53 6.62
CA LYS A 27 36.52 3.92 6.18
C LYS A 27 37.91 4.12 5.53
N LYS A 28 38.95 3.47 6.05
CA LYS A 28 40.30 3.52 5.47
C LYS A 28 40.32 2.85 4.09
N LYS A 29 39.68 1.68 3.95
CA LYS A 29 39.52 0.97 2.68
C LYS A 29 38.79 1.82 1.63
N VAL A 30 37.65 2.43 1.99
CA VAL A 30 36.93 3.36 1.10
C VAL A 30 37.85 4.49 0.61
N LYS A 31 38.65 5.11 1.49
CA LYS A 31 39.60 6.15 1.08
C LYS A 31 40.70 5.64 0.14
N GLN A 32 41.20 4.42 0.37
CA GLN A 32 42.22 3.81 -0.49
C GLN A 32 41.69 3.52 -1.88
N TYR A 33 40.46 3.02 -1.98
CA TYR A 33 39.81 2.75 -3.27
C TYR A 33 39.54 4.01 -4.08
N VAL A 34 39.21 5.14 -3.44
CA VAL A 34 39.07 6.44 -4.14
C VAL A 34 40.37 6.81 -4.85
N ARG A 35 41.50 6.75 -4.13
CA ARG A 35 42.83 7.02 -4.70
C ARG A 35 43.22 6.06 -5.82
N GLN A 36 42.80 4.79 -5.72
CA GLN A 36 43.10 3.77 -6.74
C GLN A 36 42.30 3.94 -8.04
N ILE A 37 41.09 4.49 -7.95
CA ILE A 37 40.23 4.74 -9.13
C ILE A 37 40.65 6.03 -9.85
N GLU A 38 41.14 7.05 -9.11
CA GLU A 38 41.71 8.27 -9.69
C GLU A 38 42.95 8.01 -10.57
N LEU A 39 43.66 6.90 -10.32
CA LEU A 39 44.91 6.55 -11.01
C LEU A 39 44.72 5.62 -12.23
N SER A 40 43.57 4.95 -12.40
CA SER A 40 43.31 4.04 -13.54
C SER A 40 41.83 3.62 -13.67
N GLU A 41 41.27 3.77 -14.88
CA GLU A 41 39.87 3.46 -15.19
C GLU A 41 39.54 1.96 -15.18
N HIS A 42 40.53 1.09 -15.40
CA HIS A 42 40.40 -0.37 -15.48
C HIS A 42 40.28 -1.10 -14.12
N ASN A 43 40.34 -0.39 -12.97
CA ASN A 43 40.32 -1.00 -11.62
C ASN A 43 38.93 -1.03 -10.94
N ARG A 44 37.87 -0.59 -11.62
CA ARG A 44 36.54 -0.38 -11.01
C ARG A 44 35.88 -1.69 -10.54
N GLU A 45 35.86 -2.73 -11.36
CA GLU A 45 35.27 -4.03 -10.98
C GLU A 45 36.02 -4.70 -9.83
N TYR A 46 37.34 -4.58 -9.82
CA TYR A 46 38.19 -5.09 -8.74
C TYR A 46 37.85 -4.42 -7.41
N VAL A 47 37.68 -3.09 -7.38
CA VAL A 47 37.29 -2.34 -6.18
C VAL A 47 35.93 -2.80 -5.64
N LEU A 48 34.94 -2.96 -6.50
CA LEU A 48 33.60 -3.40 -6.09
C LEU A 48 33.63 -4.83 -5.52
N LYS A 49 34.38 -5.73 -6.16
CA LYS A 49 34.54 -7.13 -5.71
C LYS A 49 35.33 -7.21 -4.39
N ASP A 50 36.42 -6.47 -4.27
CA ASP A 50 37.24 -6.46 -3.05
C ASP A 50 36.48 -5.83 -1.88
N PHE A 51 35.76 -4.72 -2.11
CA PHE A 51 34.93 -4.11 -1.07
C PHE A 51 33.78 -5.02 -0.64
N SER A 52 33.12 -5.69 -1.59
CA SER A 52 32.08 -6.70 -1.29
C SER A 52 32.63 -7.82 -0.41
N ARG A 53 33.81 -8.35 -0.74
CA ARG A 53 34.48 -9.40 0.03
C ARG A 53 34.81 -8.94 1.45
N VAL A 54 35.37 -7.74 1.60
CA VAL A 54 35.73 -7.20 2.92
C VAL A 54 34.46 -6.96 3.76
N LEU A 55 33.37 -6.50 3.13
CA LEU A 55 32.09 -6.28 3.78
C LEU A 55 31.44 -7.62 4.20
N ASP A 56 31.44 -8.62 3.33
CA ASP A 56 30.96 -9.98 3.61
C ASP A 56 31.69 -10.56 4.83
N ASN A 57 33.03 -10.47 4.90
CA ASN A 57 33.81 -10.95 6.05
C ASN A 57 33.48 -10.22 7.37
N GLN A 58 33.13 -8.92 7.31
CA GLN A 58 32.72 -8.19 8.51
C GLN A 58 31.33 -8.60 8.97
N ILE A 59 30.41 -8.85 8.03
CA ILE A 59 29.06 -9.33 8.33
C ILE A 59 29.15 -10.73 8.93
N GLU A 60 29.90 -11.63 8.30
CA GLU A 60 30.12 -13.01 8.76
C GLU A 60 30.52 -13.08 10.21
N LYS A 61 31.54 -12.32 10.58
CA LYS A 61 32.03 -12.23 11.96
C LYS A 61 30.91 -11.82 12.94
N THR A 62 30.07 -10.86 12.56
CA THR A 62 28.95 -10.41 13.38
C THR A 62 27.84 -11.47 13.47
N VAL A 63 27.57 -12.19 12.38
CA VAL A 63 26.54 -13.24 12.32
C VAL A 63 26.93 -14.45 13.16
N LEU A 64 28.16 -14.94 13.00
CA LEU A 64 28.63 -16.11 13.72
C LEU A 64 28.60 -15.88 15.23
N PHE A 65 29.01 -14.69 15.67
CA PHE A 65 28.89 -14.29 17.07
C PHE A 65 27.44 -14.19 17.54
N LEU A 66 26.53 -13.64 16.72
CA LEU A 66 25.10 -13.60 17.03
C LEU A 66 24.54 -15.01 17.27
N LEU A 67 24.84 -15.94 16.36
CA LEU A 67 24.38 -17.34 16.45
C LEU A 67 24.94 -18.05 17.69
N GLU A 68 26.20 -17.80 18.04
CA GLU A 68 26.83 -18.33 19.26
C GLU A 68 26.10 -17.81 20.52
N GLN A 69 25.81 -16.51 20.59
CA GLN A 69 25.08 -15.92 21.72
C GLN A 69 23.63 -16.38 21.80
N GLU A 70 22.93 -16.53 20.66
CA GLU A 70 21.59 -17.13 20.62
C GLU A 70 21.61 -18.57 21.17
N GLY A 71 22.60 -19.37 20.80
CA GLY A 71 22.79 -20.72 21.32
C GLY A 71 23.02 -20.77 22.83
N HIS A 72 23.83 -19.85 23.36
CA HIS A 72 24.04 -19.72 24.81
C HIS A 72 22.76 -19.33 25.56
N LEU A 73 22.00 -18.36 25.05
CA LEU A 73 20.72 -17.94 25.65
C LEU A 73 19.70 -19.09 25.61
N ALA A 74 19.59 -19.80 24.49
CA ALA A 74 18.70 -20.95 24.35
C ALA A 74 19.07 -22.09 25.31
N SER A 75 20.36 -22.41 25.45
CA SER A 75 20.84 -23.42 26.40
C SER A 75 20.50 -23.04 27.84
N ARG A 76 20.70 -21.77 28.23
CA ARG A 76 20.33 -21.29 29.56
C ARG A 76 18.84 -21.35 29.81
N LEU A 77 18.01 -20.96 28.84
CA LEU A 77 16.55 -21.10 28.96
C LEU A 77 16.12 -22.55 29.11
N SER A 78 16.75 -23.49 28.40
CA SER A 78 16.48 -24.92 28.55
C SER A 78 16.75 -25.41 29.98
N VAL A 79 17.90 -25.03 30.56
CA VAL A 79 18.26 -25.39 31.94
C VAL A 79 17.30 -24.76 32.95
N LEU A 80 16.93 -23.49 32.77
CA LEU A 80 15.95 -22.83 33.63
C LEU A 80 14.55 -23.46 33.49
N GLY A 81 14.19 -23.96 32.31
CA GLY A 81 12.96 -24.71 32.07
C GLY A 81 12.93 -26.03 32.82
N GLU A 82 14.03 -26.78 32.83
CA GLU A 82 14.14 -28.02 33.63
C GLU A 82 14.04 -27.74 35.13
N GLN A 83 14.65 -26.66 35.61
CA GLN A 83 14.53 -26.21 37.00
C GLN A 83 13.11 -25.78 37.35
N HIS A 84 12.43 -25.08 36.43
CA HIS A 84 11.03 -24.69 36.55
C HIS A 84 10.12 -25.91 36.70
N ASP A 85 10.28 -26.92 35.82
CA ASP A 85 9.47 -28.14 35.84
C ASP A 85 9.73 -28.99 37.10
N ALA A 86 10.97 -29.03 37.59
CA ALA A 86 11.32 -29.70 38.84
C ALA A 86 10.70 -29.01 40.07
N LEU A 87 10.62 -27.67 40.08
CA LEU A 87 10.01 -26.90 41.16
C LEU A 87 8.49 -27.08 41.21
N ILE A 88 7.82 -27.13 40.05
CA ILE A 88 6.39 -27.44 39.96
C ILE A 88 6.07 -28.83 40.53
N GLN A 89 6.99 -29.80 40.37
CA GLN A 89 6.81 -31.15 40.91
C GLN A 89 7.03 -31.24 42.43
N GLN A 90 7.79 -30.31 43.02
CA GLN A 90 8.17 -30.34 44.44
C GLN A 90 7.31 -29.44 45.35
N ASP A 91 6.41 -28.63 44.79
CA ASP A 91 5.51 -27.69 45.51
C ASP A 91 6.27 -26.72 46.45
N ASP A 92 7.51 -26.36 46.08
CA ASP A 92 8.40 -25.52 46.87
C ASP A 92 8.35 -24.05 46.38
N GLY A 93 7.35 -23.31 46.87
CA GLY A 93 7.09 -21.92 46.47
C GLY A 93 8.17 -20.91 46.89
N GLY A 94 9.14 -21.30 47.72
CA GLY A 94 10.20 -20.41 48.22
C GLY A 94 11.22 -19.97 47.15
N MET A 95 11.42 -20.79 46.11
CA MET A 95 12.44 -20.57 45.06
C MET A 95 11.92 -19.81 43.84
N ILE A 96 10.62 -19.50 43.78
CA ILE A 96 9.98 -18.79 42.66
C ILE A 96 10.62 -17.41 42.39
N PRO A 97 10.93 -16.56 43.39
CA PRO A 97 11.56 -15.26 43.15
C PRO A 97 12.97 -15.37 42.57
N GLU A 98 13.74 -16.39 42.97
CA GLU A 98 15.10 -16.63 42.47
C GLU A 98 15.07 -17.07 40.99
N LEU A 99 14.12 -17.94 40.64
CA LEU A 99 13.92 -18.39 39.28
C LEU A 99 13.41 -17.26 38.35
N GLN A 100 12.46 -16.44 38.84
CA GLN A 100 12.02 -15.24 38.12
C GLN A 100 13.19 -14.28 37.84
N GLU A 101 14.06 -14.05 38.83
CA GLU A 101 15.24 -13.21 38.64
C GLU A 101 16.24 -13.84 37.66
N ALA A 102 16.41 -15.17 37.68
CA ALA A 102 17.25 -15.88 36.71
C ALA A 102 16.74 -15.73 35.27
N TYR A 103 15.42 -15.80 35.04
CA TYR A 103 14.82 -15.47 33.74
C TYR A 103 15.03 -13.99 33.38
N ARG A 104 14.87 -13.05 34.32
CA ARG A 104 15.16 -11.62 34.07
C ARG A 104 16.62 -11.36 33.68
N VAL A 105 17.58 -12.09 34.27
CA VAL A 105 18.99 -12.03 33.87
C VAL A 105 19.16 -12.42 32.40
N VAL A 106 18.53 -13.51 31.96
CA VAL A 106 18.54 -13.92 30.53
C VAL A 106 17.90 -12.84 29.65
N GLY A 107 16.81 -12.21 30.11
CA GLY A 107 16.19 -11.09 29.40
C GLY A 107 17.11 -9.87 29.25
N ARG A 108 17.89 -9.53 30.28
CA ARG A 108 18.88 -8.44 30.22
C ARG A 108 20.06 -8.76 29.28
N GLU A 109 20.49 -10.02 29.23
CA GLU A 109 21.51 -10.47 28.27
C GLU A 109 20.99 -10.43 26.82
N LEU A 110 19.73 -10.80 26.61
CA LEU A 110 19.07 -10.66 25.32
C LEU A 110 18.99 -9.18 24.89
N LEU A 111 18.65 -8.27 25.80
CA LEU A 111 18.68 -6.82 25.52
C LEU A 111 20.07 -6.33 25.09
N LYS A 112 21.12 -6.82 25.76
CA LYS A 112 22.51 -6.53 25.40
C LYS A 112 22.83 -7.03 23.98
N LEU A 113 22.37 -8.24 23.64
CA LEU A 113 22.52 -8.83 22.30
C LEU A 113 21.76 -8.04 21.22
N LEU A 114 20.51 -7.64 21.48
CA LEU A 114 19.71 -6.81 20.59
C LEU A 114 20.40 -5.46 20.30
N TYR A 115 20.99 -4.85 21.33
CA TYR A 115 21.76 -3.62 21.19
C TYR A 115 23.02 -3.80 20.33
N PHE A 116 23.70 -4.94 20.45
CA PHE A 116 24.83 -5.29 19.59
C PHE A 116 24.43 -5.39 18.11
N VAL A 117 23.29 -6.04 17.82
CA VAL A 117 22.78 -6.15 16.44
C VAL A 117 22.44 -4.77 15.88
N GLU A 118 21.78 -3.92 16.68
CA GLU A 118 21.42 -2.55 16.29
C GLU A 118 22.65 -1.71 15.90
N LEU A 119 23.69 -1.70 16.75
CA LEU A 119 24.91 -0.95 16.49
C LEU A 119 25.63 -1.41 15.22
N ASN A 120 25.68 -2.71 14.97
CA ASN A 120 26.30 -3.27 13.76
C ASN A 120 25.49 -2.93 12.51
N ALA A 121 24.16 -3.02 12.56
CA ALA A 121 23.29 -2.60 11.46
C ALA A 121 23.48 -1.11 11.10
N ILE A 122 23.58 -0.23 12.10
CA ILE A 122 23.88 1.20 11.90
C ILE A 122 25.26 1.40 11.26
N GLY A 123 26.26 0.62 11.69
CA GLY A 123 27.61 0.62 11.13
C GLY A 123 27.64 0.25 9.64
N LEU A 124 26.96 -0.85 9.27
CA LEU A 124 26.80 -1.32 7.88
C LEU A 124 26.16 -0.25 7.00
N ARG A 125 25.03 0.31 7.45
CA ARG A 125 24.33 1.39 6.73
C ARG A 125 25.25 2.55 6.40
N LYS A 126 26.00 3.03 7.38
CA LYS A 126 26.83 4.22 7.21
C LYS A 126 28.05 3.97 6.34
N ILE A 127 28.60 2.77 6.32
CA ILE A 127 29.71 2.45 5.42
C ILE A 127 29.22 2.31 3.98
N LEU A 128 28.08 1.64 3.77
CA LEU A 128 27.44 1.52 2.46
C LEU A 128 27.08 2.89 1.88
N LYS A 129 26.42 3.77 2.65
CA LYS A 129 26.14 5.16 2.25
C LYS A 129 27.41 5.94 1.92
N LYS A 130 28.49 5.71 2.68
CA LYS A 130 29.78 6.38 2.45
C LYS A 130 30.45 5.90 1.16
N PHE A 131 30.29 4.63 0.81
CA PHE A 131 30.78 4.08 -0.45
C PHE A 131 30.01 4.71 -1.61
N ASP A 132 28.68 4.64 -1.61
CA ASP A 132 27.85 5.22 -2.68
C ASP A 132 28.11 6.72 -2.90
N LYS A 133 28.17 7.52 -1.83
CA LYS A 133 28.45 8.97 -1.93
C LYS A 133 29.82 9.29 -2.56
N ARG A 134 30.81 8.41 -2.41
CA ARG A 134 32.17 8.66 -2.93
C ARG A 134 32.39 8.17 -4.35
N PHE A 135 31.62 7.18 -4.80
CA PHE A 135 31.81 6.58 -6.11
C PHE A 135 30.64 6.84 -7.08
N GLY A 136 29.55 7.50 -6.63
CA GLY A 136 28.40 7.84 -7.47
C GLY A 136 27.57 6.64 -7.93
N TYR A 137 27.92 5.42 -7.51
CA TYR A 137 27.25 4.18 -7.90
C TYR A 137 26.15 3.77 -6.91
N LYS A 138 25.19 3.00 -7.43
CA LYS A 138 24.20 2.26 -6.63
C LYS A 138 24.79 0.94 -6.09
N PHE A 139 25.99 0.97 -5.50
CA PHE A 139 26.65 -0.25 -5.01
C PHE A 139 25.83 -0.90 -3.91
N THR A 140 25.26 -0.11 -3.00
CA THR A 140 24.34 -0.62 -1.97
C THR A 140 23.22 -1.46 -2.57
N ASN A 141 22.63 -1.01 -3.70
CA ASN A 141 21.54 -1.74 -4.35
C ASN A 141 22.01 -3.06 -4.95
N TYR A 142 23.15 -3.05 -5.63
CA TYR A 142 23.76 -4.27 -6.18
C TYR A 142 24.09 -5.27 -5.07
N TYR A 143 24.77 -4.81 -4.04
CA TYR A 143 25.22 -5.65 -2.92
C TYR A 143 24.03 -6.24 -2.15
N VAL A 144 23.04 -5.42 -1.84
CA VAL A 144 21.84 -5.89 -1.14
C VAL A 144 20.99 -6.79 -2.04
N LYS A 145 20.76 -6.46 -3.31
CA LYS A 145 19.96 -7.32 -4.21
C LYS A 145 20.59 -8.70 -4.42
N THR A 146 21.90 -8.77 -4.59
CA THR A 146 22.62 -10.04 -4.79
C THR A 146 22.67 -10.90 -3.53
N ARG A 147 22.66 -10.28 -2.34
CA ARG A 147 22.70 -10.99 -1.06
C ARG A 147 21.33 -11.20 -0.41
N ALA A 148 20.29 -10.44 -0.73
CA ALA A 148 18.95 -10.63 -0.17
C ALA A 148 18.34 -11.98 -0.57
N ASN A 149 18.59 -12.38 -1.83
CA ASN A 149 17.93 -13.51 -2.48
C ASN A 149 18.79 -14.79 -2.50
N HIS A 150 20.03 -14.74 -2.01
CA HIS A 150 20.91 -15.90 -2.04
C HIS A 150 20.65 -16.82 -0.82
N PRO A 151 20.49 -18.15 -1.01
CA PRO A 151 20.13 -19.08 0.07
C PRO A 151 21.16 -19.12 1.21
N TYR A 152 22.45 -18.93 0.88
CA TYR A 152 23.56 -18.92 1.84
C TYR A 152 23.97 -17.51 2.29
N SER A 153 23.10 -16.52 2.10
CA SER A 153 23.43 -15.14 2.50
C SER A 153 23.39 -14.97 4.01
N GLN A 154 24.55 -14.69 4.61
CA GLN A 154 24.66 -14.36 6.02
C GLN A 154 23.97 -13.03 6.37
N LEU A 155 23.83 -12.13 5.39
CA LEU A 155 23.02 -10.92 5.53
C LEU A 155 21.56 -11.28 5.92
N LYS A 156 21.01 -12.38 5.38
CA LYS A 156 19.65 -12.84 5.70
C LYS A 156 19.50 -13.31 7.15
N GLN A 157 20.55 -13.90 7.73
CA GLN A 157 20.55 -14.40 9.11
C GLN A 157 20.57 -13.26 10.15
N VAL A 158 21.29 -12.16 9.88
CA VAL A 158 21.27 -10.96 10.74
C VAL A 158 19.89 -10.30 10.80
N PHE A 159 19.02 -10.54 9.80
CA PHE A 159 17.76 -9.82 9.63
C PHE A 159 16.49 -10.66 9.80
N LYS A 160 16.57 -11.99 9.68
CA LYS A 160 15.46 -12.88 10.03
C LYS A 160 15.62 -13.27 11.50
N HIS A 161 15.04 -12.46 12.39
CA HIS A 161 15.04 -12.61 13.87
C HIS A 161 14.36 -13.87 14.41
N VAL A 162 14.32 -14.97 13.66
CA VAL A 162 13.57 -16.18 14.04
C VAL A 162 14.10 -16.77 15.35
N GLY A 163 15.43 -16.74 15.57
CA GLY A 163 16.07 -17.16 16.82
C GLY A 163 15.68 -16.26 18.00
N ILE A 164 15.93 -14.96 17.88
CA ILE A 164 15.51 -13.93 18.85
C ILE A 164 14.02 -14.05 19.20
N SER A 165 13.10 -14.14 18.23
CA SER A 165 11.65 -14.22 18.49
C SER A 165 11.27 -15.48 19.26
N ALA A 166 11.93 -16.62 19.00
CA ALA A 166 11.72 -17.84 19.77
C ALA A 166 12.20 -17.71 21.22
N VAL A 167 13.38 -17.11 21.44
CA VAL A 167 13.92 -16.81 22.78
C VAL A 167 13.00 -15.86 23.54
N VAL A 168 12.49 -14.80 22.90
CA VAL A 168 11.52 -13.86 23.50
C VAL A 168 10.21 -14.56 23.86
N GLY A 169 9.69 -15.42 22.97
CA GLY A 169 8.46 -16.17 23.21
C GLY A 169 8.59 -17.13 24.39
N SER A 170 9.69 -17.89 24.47
CA SER A 170 9.99 -18.77 25.59
C SER A 170 10.14 -18.00 26.90
N LEU A 171 10.92 -16.91 26.91
CA LEU A 171 11.09 -16.05 28.09
C LEU A 171 9.76 -15.45 28.58
N SER A 172 8.94 -14.94 27.65
CA SER A 172 7.64 -14.34 27.98
C SER A 172 6.67 -15.36 28.56
N ARG A 173 6.69 -16.59 28.04
CA ARG A 173 5.88 -17.70 28.56
C ARG A 173 6.29 -18.07 29.98
N HIS A 174 7.56 -18.37 30.22
CA HIS A 174 8.01 -18.82 31.55
C HIS A 174 7.84 -17.73 32.63
N LEU A 175 8.02 -16.45 32.29
CA LEU A 175 7.76 -15.35 33.22
C LEU A 175 6.26 -15.16 33.50
N ALA A 176 5.38 -15.37 32.52
CA ALA A 176 3.94 -15.31 32.72
C ALA A 176 3.44 -16.50 33.57
N ASP A 177 3.92 -17.72 33.28
CA ASP A 177 3.59 -18.93 34.05
C ASP A 177 4.00 -18.76 35.53
N LEU A 178 5.16 -18.15 35.80
CA LEU A 178 5.63 -17.86 37.16
C LEU A 178 4.88 -16.72 37.88
N GLN A 179 4.16 -15.86 37.16
CA GLN A 179 3.30 -14.82 37.75
C GLN A 179 1.90 -15.37 38.12
N ASP A 180 1.38 -16.33 37.36
CA ASP A 180 0.04 -16.92 37.56
C ASP A 180 -0.04 -17.96 38.70
N HIS A 181 1.08 -18.29 39.34
CA HIS A 181 1.12 -19.15 40.54
C HIS A 181 0.50 -18.50 41.80
N GLN A 182 -0.21 -17.36 41.69
CA GLN A 182 -1.25 -16.96 42.66
C GLN A 182 -2.61 -17.66 42.45
N GLY A 183 -2.69 -18.61 41.51
CA GLY A 183 -3.69 -19.66 41.50
C GLY A 183 -4.86 -19.38 40.59
N THR A 184 -4.75 -19.72 39.29
CA THR A 184 -5.73 -20.54 38.58
C THR A 184 -5.15 -20.95 37.22
N PHE A 185 -5.14 -22.24 36.91
CA PHE A 185 -4.74 -22.73 35.58
C PHE A 185 -5.73 -22.24 34.52
N ILE A 186 -5.33 -21.26 33.70
CA ILE A 186 -6.11 -20.81 32.54
C ILE A 186 -5.26 -21.07 31.28
N SER A 187 -5.89 -21.70 30.30
CA SER A 187 -5.32 -21.99 28.98
C SER A 187 -4.87 -20.69 28.28
N ILE A 188 -3.73 -20.75 27.59
CA ILE A 188 -3.16 -19.67 26.75
C ILE A 188 -4.07 -19.12 25.62
N TYR A 189 -5.24 -19.74 25.38
CA TYR A 189 -6.22 -19.24 24.40
C TYR A 189 -7.39 -18.50 25.04
N ASP A 190 -7.52 -18.57 26.36
CA ASP A 190 -8.47 -17.77 27.12
C ASP A 190 -7.75 -16.51 27.57
N GLN A 191 -8.33 -15.34 27.30
CA GLN A 191 -7.72 -14.05 27.61
C GLN A 191 -7.38 -13.96 29.11
N PRO A 192 -6.10 -13.84 29.50
CA PRO A 192 -5.79 -13.62 30.90
C PRO A 192 -6.17 -12.18 31.26
N ALA A 193 -6.84 -12.02 32.39
CA ALA A 193 -7.14 -10.73 32.97
C ALA A 193 -5.83 -10.03 33.36
N LEU A 194 -5.48 -8.93 32.67
CA LEU A 194 -4.62 -7.84 33.12
C LEU A 194 -3.55 -8.20 34.18
N SER A 195 -2.57 -9.02 33.83
CA SER A 195 -1.31 -9.06 34.57
C SER A 195 -0.40 -7.92 34.10
N LEU A 196 0.17 -7.16 35.04
CA LEU A 196 1.13 -6.10 34.76
C LEU A 196 2.34 -6.71 34.04
N PRO A 197 2.68 -6.26 32.81
CA PRO A 197 3.81 -6.82 32.07
C PRO A 197 5.12 -6.64 32.84
N ASP A 198 5.97 -7.67 32.88
CA ASP A 198 7.31 -7.52 33.46
C ASP A 198 8.10 -6.44 32.68
N PRO A 199 8.73 -5.46 33.36
CA PRO A 199 9.42 -4.34 32.71
C PRO A 199 10.56 -4.78 31.79
N VAL A 200 11.15 -5.95 32.03
CA VAL A 200 12.17 -6.54 31.14
C VAL A 200 11.53 -6.99 29.82
N ILE A 201 10.34 -7.58 29.87
CA ILE A 201 9.59 -7.99 28.66
C ILE A 201 9.17 -6.78 27.84
N GLU A 202 8.71 -5.70 28.47
CA GLU A 202 8.38 -4.45 27.75
C GLU A 202 9.63 -3.85 27.09
N SER A 203 10.75 -3.83 27.81
CA SER A 203 12.03 -3.36 27.27
C SER A 203 12.49 -4.20 26.07
N ILE A 204 12.31 -5.52 26.14
CA ILE A 204 12.61 -6.46 25.05
C ILE A 204 11.68 -6.23 23.87
N LYS A 205 10.36 -6.11 24.10
CA LYS A 205 9.39 -5.78 23.04
C LYS A 205 9.73 -4.46 22.37
N ALA A 206 10.02 -3.42 23.13
CA ALA A 206 10.45 -2.13 22.60
C ALA A 206 11.77 -2.23 21.82
N ALA A 207 12.74 -3.01 22.30
CA ALA A 207 14.00 -3.24 21.59
C ALA A 207 13.81 -4.06 20.31
N VAL A 208 12.97 -5.09 20.32
CA VAL A 208 12.59 -5.90 19.16
C VAL A 208 11.77 -5.08 18.18
N ASP A 209 10.91 -4.18 18.61
CA ASP A 209 10.16 -3.26 17.73
C ASP A 209 11.09 -2.22 17.11
N ARG A 210 12.01 -1.63 17.88
CA ARG A 210 13.07 -0.77 17.34
C ARG A 210 13.94 -1.54 16.35
N LEU A 211 14.28 -2.78 16.67
CA LEU A 211 15.06 -3.64 15.81
C LEU A 211 14.24 -3.96 14.55
N THR A 212 12.99 -4.40 14.64
CA THR A 212 12.09 -4.70 13.51
C THR A 212 11.87 -3.48 12.60
N ASN A 213 11.70 -2.30 13.18
CA ASN A 213 11.61 -1.04 12.44
C ASN A 213 12.95 -0.66 11.76
N SER A 214 14.09 -1.03 12.35
CA SER A 214 15.44 -0.79 11.79
C SER A 214 15.97 -1.91 10.89
N THR A 215 15.50 -3.15 11.06
CA THR A 215 15.79 -4.38 10.28
C THR A 215 14.78 -4.63 9.19
N ASN A 216 13.80 -3.75 9.07
CA ASN A 216 13.36 -3.28 7.79
C ASN A 216 14.49 -2.58 6.99
N PHE A 217 15.76 -2.94 7.20
CA PHE A 217 16.95 -2.42 6.54
C PHE A 217 16.96 -2.78 5.06
N LEU A 218 16.38 -3.91 4.67
CA LEU A 218 16.16 -4.31 3.27
C LEU A 218 15.03 -3.49 2.62
N GLN A 219 13.98 -3.16 3.36
CA GLN A 219 12.93 -2.24 2.90
C GLN A 219 13.36 -0.78 2.98
N TYR A 220 14.27 -0.43 3.89
CA TYR A 220 14.92 0.87 4.04
C TYR A 220 15.90 1.02 2.89
N ILE A 221 16.82 0.08 2.64
CA ILE A 221 17.68 0.08 1.47
C ILE A 221 16.87 -0.02 0.18
N GLY A 222 15.81 -0.82 0.11
CA GLY A 222 14.89 -0.88 -1.04
C GLY A 222 14.14 0.43 -1.28
N LYS A 223 13.66 1.10 -0.22
CA LYS A 223 13.05 2.45 -0.28
C LYS A 223 14.09 3.53 -0.63
N HIS A 224 15.30 3.44 -0.10
CA HIS A 224 16.40 4.40 -0.30
C HIS A 224 17.20 4.14 -1.59
N ALA A 225 17.01 2.98 -2.23
CA ALA A 225 17.49 2.67 -3.58
C ALA A 225 16.71 3.44 -4.66
N LEU A 226 15.49 3.89 -4.33
CA LEU A 226 14.49 4.46 -5.24
C LEU A 226 14.13 5.93 -4.94
N ILE A 227 14.62 6.50 -3.83
CA ILE A 227 14.24 7.84 -3.36
C ILE A 227 15.49 8.56 -2.79
N PRO A 228 15.86 9.77 -3.29
CA PRO A 228 16.87 10.61 -2.65
C PRO A 228 16.30 11.32 -1.41
N GLU A 229 17.13 11.36 -0.37
CA GLU A 229 17.10 12.13 0.89
C GLU A 229 15.75 12.43 1.59
N GLU A 230 15.57 11.83 2.77
CA GLU A 230 14.91 12.50 3.90
C GLU A 230 15.87 12.41 5.11
N GLU A 231 15.98 13.53 5.83
CA GLU A 231 16.81 13.71 7.02
C GLU A 231 16.38 12.77 8.16
N LEU A 232 17.31 12.54 9.10
CA LEU A 232 17.10 11.69 10.28
C LEU A 232 15.86 12.14 11.08
N PRO A 233 15.05 11.21 11.63
CA PRO A 233 14.01 11.60 12.57
C PRO A 233 14.64 12.23 13.82
N THR A 234 14.17 13.42 14.19
CA THR A 234 14.43 14.04 15.50
C THR A 234 13.62 13.32 16.59
N PRO A 235 14.09 13.29 17.84
CA PRO A 235 13.48 12.54 18.94
C PRO A 235 12.22 13.22 19.51
N SER A 236 11.31 13.65 18.64
CA SER A 236 10.02 14.24 19.00
C SER A 236 8.89 13.51 18.26
N ASP A 237 8.87 12.19 18.38
CA ASP A 237 7.86 11.32 17.74
C ASP A 237 6.59 11.11 18.59
N ASP A 238 6.43 11.85 19.70
CA ASP A 238 5.16 11.86 20.46
C ASP A 238 4.06 12.68 19.76
N ASP A 239 4.38 13.48 18.73
CA ASP A 239 3.43 14.37 18.04
C ASP A 239 2.77 13.73 16.79
N VAL A 240 3.15 12.51 16.41
CA VAL A 240 2.58 11.83 15.22
C VAL A 240 1.20 11.23 15.52
N ASP A 241 0.90 10.92 16.79
CA ASP A 241 -0.38 10.35 17.21
C ASP A 241 -1.54 11.36 17.17
N GLU A 242 -1.27 12.68 17.15
CA GLU A 242 -2.33 13.71 17.03
C GLU A 242 -2.93 13.84 15.61
N ARG A 243 -2.33 13.23 14.57
CA ARG A 243 -2.81 13.33 13.17
C ARG A 243 -3.95 12.37 12.81
N TYR A 244 -4.25 11.41 13.68
CA TYR A 244 -5.16 10.30 13.38
C TYR A 244 -6.52 10.46 14.06
N HIS A 245 -7.56 10.73 13.27
CA HIS A 245 -8.94 10.70 13.73
C HIS A 245 -9.67 9.47 13.18
N PHE A 246 -9.92 8.49 14.04
CA PHE A 246 -10.62 7.24 13.69
C PHE A 246 -11.98 7.50 13.00
N MET A 247 -12.77 8.46 13.51
CA MET A 247 -14.08 8.80 12.93
C MET A 247 -13.97 9.32 11.49
N SER A 248 -12.91 10.07 11.16
CA SER A 248 -12.70 10.59 9.81
C SER A 248 -12.23 9.48 8.84
N LEU A 249 -11.45 8.51 9.33
CA LEU A 249 -11.16 7.27 8.58
C LEU A 249 -12.45 6.45 8.36
N LEU A 250 -13.29 6.30 9.38
CA LEU A 250 -14.56 5.57 9.27
C LEU A 250 -15.48 6.22 8.23
N LEU A 251 -15.68 7.54 8.28
CA LEU A 251 -16.48 8.28 7.29
C LEU A 251 -15.96 8.14 5.86
N ASN A 252 -14.63 8.04 5.70
CA ASN A 252 -13.99 7.78 4.41
C ASN A 252 -14.25 6.34 3.92
N LEU A 253 -14.17 5.35 4.80
CA LEU A 253 -14.53 3.96 4.48
C LEU A 253 -16.02 3.83 4.13
N VAL A 254 -16.90 4.48 4.89
CA VAL A 254 -18.35 4.54 4.63
C VAL A 254 -18.63 5.23 3.29
N ASN A 255 -17.93 6.31 2.93
CA ASN A 255 -18.05 6.92 1.61
C ASN A 255 -17.76 5.92 0.49
N THR A 256 -16.67 5.17 0.64
CA THR A 256 -16.24 4.17 -0.33
C THR A 256 -17.26 3.04 -0.45
N PHE A 257 -17.75 2.53 0.69
CA PHE A 257 -18.80 1.53 0.74
C PHE A 257 -20.07 2.02 0.03
N LEU A 258 -20.58 3.19 0.41
CA LEU A 258 -21.82 3.74 -0.13
C LEU A 258 -21.71 4.04 -1.63
N TYR A 259 -20.53 4.49 -2.08
CA TYR A 259 -20.26 4.68 -3.51
C TYR A 259 -20.28 3.37 -4.29
N MET A 260 -19.77 2.28 -3.72
CA MET A 260 -19.86 0.97 -4.37
C MET A 260 -21.29 0.42 -4.37
N VAL A 261 -22.05 0.59 -3.29
CA VAL A 261 -23.50 0.28 -3.29
C VAL A 261 -24.19 1.05 -4.41
N ASN A 262 -23.93 2.36 -4.52
CA ASN A 262 -24.49 3.23 -5.55
C ASN A 262 -24.20 2.75 -6.97
N THR A 263 -23.01 2.20 -7.19
CA THR A 263 -22.55 1.75 -8.52
C THR A 263 -23.22 0.45 -8.93
N TYR A 264 -23.44 -0.47 -7.98
CA TYR A 264 -23.90 -1.84 -8.30
C TYR A 264 -25.38 -2.11 -7.98
N ILE A 265 -26.05 -1.26 -7.20
CA ILE A 265 -27.50 -1.42 -6.87
C ILE A 265 -28.41 -1.41 -8.10
N ILE A 266 -27.96 -0.79 -9.18
CA ILE A 266 -28.70 -0.66 -10.44
C ILE A 266 -28.44 -1.79 -11.43
N VAL A 267 -27.39 -2.60 -11.23
CA VAL A 267 -26.97 -3.60 -12.22
C VAL A 267 -28.06 -4.64 -12.50
N PRO A 268 -28.78 -5.18 -11.48
CA PRO A 268 -29.83 -6.17 -11.73
C PRO A 268 -31.02 -5.67 -12.56
N THR A 269 -31.22 -4.34 -12.64
CA THR A 269 -32.36 -3.71 -13.34
C THR A 269 -31.91 -2.83 -14.52
N ALA A 270 -30.62 -2.78 -14.83
CA ALA A 270 -30.09 -1.84 -15.82
C ALA A 270 -30.60 -2.12 -17.26
N ASP A 271 -30.80 -3.39 -17.60
CA ASP A 271 -31.33 -3.82 -18.89
C ASP A 271 -32.85 -3.62 -18.98
N SER A 272 -33.61 -3.98 -17.94
CA SER A 272 -35.06 -3.72 -17.87
C SER A 272 -35.37 -2.23 -17.93
N TYR A 273 -34.61 -1.40 -17.20
CA TYR A 273 -34.82 0.04 -17.20
C TYR A 273 -34.49 0.67 -18.57
N SER A 274 -33.45 0.18 -19.24
CA SER A 274 -33.13 0.62 -20.61
C SER A 274 -34.25 0.30 -21.59
N LEU A 275 -34.84 -0.91 -21.49
CA LEU A 275 -35.99 -1.34 -22.29
C LEU A 275 -37.24 -0.49 -22.01
N SER A 276 -37.52 -0.20 -20.73
CA SER A 276 -38.66 0.64 -20.31
C SER A 276 -38.60 2.05 -20.88
N LEU A 277 -37.40 2.58 -21.11
CA LEU A 277 -37.16 3.90 -21.72
C LEU A 277 -37.03 3.88 -23.26
N GLY A 278 -37.28 2.72 -23.89
CA GLY A 278 -37.29 2.56 -25.34
C GLY A 278 -35.93 2.29 -25.99
N ALA A 279 -34.91 1.88 -25.23
CA ALA A 279 -33.59 1.51 -25.74
C ALA A 279 -33.36 -0.02 -25.68
N ALA A 280 -32.37 -0.51 -26.42
CA ALA A 280 -32.01 -1.94 -26.39
C ALA A 280 -31.42 -2.34 -25.02
N ALA A 281 -31.64 -3.60 -24.61
CA ALA A 281 -31.12 -4.15 -23.34
C ALA A 281 -29.60 -3.97 -23.19
N THR A 282 -28.84 -4.08 -24.29
CA THR A 282 -27.38 -3.94 -24.32
C THR A 282 -26.88 -2.50 -24.09
N VAL A 283 -27.78 -1.50 -24.12
CA VAL A 283 -27.49 -0.12 -23.71
C VAL A 283 -27.27 -0.04 -22.19
N CYS A 284 -27.60 -1.09 -21.43
CA CYS A 284 -27.25 -1.19 -20.01
C CYS A 284 -25.74 -1.00 -19.76
N GLY A 285 -24.87 -1.49 -20.65
CA GLY A 285 -23.43 -1.29 -20.59
C GLY A 285 -23.09 0.19 -20.63
N ALA A 286 -23.62 0.95 -21.58
CA ALA A 286 -23.45 2.40 -21.64
C ALA A 286 -24.03 3.11 -20.41
N VAL A 287 -25.18 2.67 -19.89
CA VAL A 287 -25.80 3.23 -18.68
C VAL A 287 -24.89 3.03 -17.47
N ILE A 288 -24.34 1.83 -17.28
CA ILE A 288 -23.38 1.50 -16.21
C ILE A 288 -22.08 2.30 -16.42
N GLY A 289 -21.51 2.24 -17.62
CA GLY A 289 -20.22 2.86 -17.98
C GLY A 289 -20.22 4.38 -17.99
N SER A 290 -21.35 5.05 -18.20
CA SER A 290 -21.43 6.51 -18.14
C SER A 290 -20.96 7.08 -16.80
N MET A 291 -21.21 6.37 -15.70
CA MET A 291 -20.69 6.72 -14.38
C MET A 291 -19.16 6.61 -14.32
N ALA A 292 -18.58 5.54 -14.87
CA ALA A 292 -17.14 5.36 -14.93
C ALA A 292 -16.46 6.42 -15.82
N VAL A 293 -17.07 6.79 -16.94
CA VAL A 293 -16.57 7.85 -17.84
C VAL A 293 -16.46 9.17 -17.09
N ALA A 294 -17.53 9.60 -16.42
CA ALA A 294 -17.50 10.84 -15.64
C ALA A 294 -16.50 10.77 -14.47
N GLN A 295 -16.31 9.59 -13.87
CA GLN A 295 -15.34 9.38 -12.80
C GLN A 295 -13.90 9.64 -13.26
N VAL A 296 -13.48 9.21 -14.45
CA VAL A 296 -12.12 9.46 -14.98
C VAL A 296 -11.77 10.96 -14.95
N PHE A 297 -12.71 11.81 -15.33
CA PHE A 297 -12.48 13.25 -15.34
C PHE A 297 -12.53 13.85 -13.93
N SER A 298 -13.51 13.44 -13.10
CA SER A 298 -13.66 13.99 -11.77
C SER A 298 -12.51 13.61 -10.85
N SER A 299 -11.97 12.39 -10.96
CA SER A 299 -10.96 11.90 -10.05
C SER A 299 -9.66 12.73 -10.09
N VAL A 300 -9.27 13.26 -11.25
CA VAL A 300 -8.16 14.22 -11.39
C VAL A 300 -8.44 15.52 -10.63
N TYR A 301 -9.64 16.09 -10.80
CA TYR A 301 -10.05 17.33 -10.12
C TYR A 301 -10.12 17.15 -8.60
N PHE A 302 -10.72 16.06 -8.15
CA PHE A 302 -10.80 15.69 -6.73
C PHE A 302 -9.42 15.43 -6.12
N SER A 303 -8.51 14.80 -6.87
CA SER A 303 -7.12 14.65 -6.44
C SER A 303 -6.41 16.00 -6.31
N ALA A 304 -6.66 16.94 -7.22
CA ALA A 304 -6.13 18.29 -7.13
C ALA A 304 -6.70 19.07 -5.94
N TRP A 305 -8.01 18.97 -5.69
CA TRP A 305 -8.72 19.67 -4.61
C TRP A 305 -8.34 19.13 -3.22
N SER A 306 -8.14 17.81 -3.10
CA SER A 306 -7.67 17.16 -1.87
C SER A 306 -6.25 17.56 -1.44
N ASN A 307 -5.47 18.20 -2.33
CA ASN A 307 -4.22 18.86 -1.92
C ASN A 307 -4.47 19.99 -0.91
N LYS A 308 -5.67 20.60 -0.90
CA LYS A 308 -6.01 21.73 -0.02
C LYS A 308 -6.89 21.32 1.16
N SER A 309 -7.94 20.52 0.93
CA SER A 309 -8.87 20.05 1.97
C SER A 309 -9.49 18.72 1.57
N TYR A 310 -9.70 17.83 2.53
CA TYR A 310 -10.42 16.56 2.35
C TYR A 310 -11.93 16.71 2.54
N MET A 311 -12.35 17.58 3.45
CA MET A 311 -13.77 17.76 3.77
C MET A 311 -14.55 18.38 2.60
N LYS A 312 -14.02 19.42 1.96
CA LYS A 312 -14.72 20.15 0.88
C LYS A 312 -15.04 19.26 -0.34
N PRO A 313 -14.10 18.46 -0.88
CA PRO A 313 -14.41 17.50 -1.93
C PRO A 313 -15.47 16.48 -1.51
N LEU A 314 -15.41 15.93 -0.28
CA LEU A 314 -16.37 14.92 0.20
C LEU A 314 -17.81 15.47 0.31
N ILE A 315 -17.96 16.72 0.73
CA ILE A 315 -19.26 17.42 0.74
C ILE A 315 -19.78 17.59 -0.68
N PHE A 316 -18.96 18.13 -1.59
CA PHE A 316 -19.35 18.33 -2.99
C PHE A 316 -19.74 17.00 -3.66
N SER A 317 -18.95 15.95 -3.45
CA SER A 317 -19.24 14.58 -3.90
C SER A 317 -20.64 14.13 -3.46
N SER A 318 -20.96 14.30 -2.17
CA SER A 318 -22.22 13.84 -1.57
C SER A 318 -23.43 14.61 -2.13
N ILE A 319 -23.31 15.93 -2.37
CA ILE A 319 -24.35 16.75 -3.00
C ILE A 319 -24.57 16.33 -4.45
N VAL A 320 -23.50 16.13 -5.22
CA VAL A 320 -23.59 15.72 -6.62
C VAL A 320 -24.19 14.31 -6.75
N LEU A 321 -23.85 13.38 -5.85
CA LEU A 321 -24.43 12.04 -5.79
C LEU A 321 -25.91 12.04 -5.40
N LEU A 322 -26.33 12.94 -4.49
CA LEU A 322 -27.74 13.16 -4.17
C LEU A 322 -28.54 13.60 -5.41
N VAL A 323 -28.02 14.59 -6.14
CA VAL A 323 -28.63 15.11 -7.37
C VAL A 323 -28.66 14.03 -8.46
N GLY A 324 -27.54 13.35 -8.71
CA GLY A 324 -27.43 12.32 -9.74
C GLY A 324 -28.40 11.16 -9.53
N ASN A 325 -28.55 10.68 -8.29
CA ASN A 325 -29.48 9.62 -7.94
C ASN A 325 -30.95 10.04 -8.07
N THR A 326 -31.25 11.30 -7.74
CA THR A 326 -32.59 11.87 -7.92
C THR A 326 -32.94 11.97 -9.41
N LEU A 327 -32.00 12.42 -10.26
CA LEU A 327 -32.17 12.45 -11.71
C LEU A 327 -32.34 11.04 -12.31
N TYR A 328 -31.57 10.07 -11.81
CA TYR A 328 -31.70 8.67 -12.21
C TYR A 328 -33.11 8.12 -11.94
N ALA A 329 -33.68 8.41 -10.77
CA ALA A 329 -35.03 7.98 -10.43
C ALA A 329 -36.12 8.71 -11.24
N LEU A 330 -35.96 10.01 -11.48
CA LEU A 330 -36.92 10.82 -12.24
C LEU A 330 -36.92 10.51 -13.75
N ALA A 331 -35.88 9.86 -14.28
CA ALA A 331 -35.79 9.54 -15.70
C ALA A 331 -36.95 8.65 -16.19
N TYR A 332 -37.48 7.79 -15.33
CA TYR A 332 -38.66 6.96 -15.60
C TYR A 332 -39.92 7.81 -15.79
N ASP A 333 -40.22 8.72 -14.86
CA ASP A 333 -41.43 9.56 -14.92
C ASP A 333 -41.36 10.59 -16.05
N LEU A 334 -40.16 11.03 -16.41
CA LEU A 334 -39.90 11.94 -17.53
C LEU A 334 -39.75 11.20 -18.88
N ASN A 335 -39.81 9.86 -18.86
CA ASN A 335 -39.66 8.97 -20.02
C ASN A 335 -38.49 9.36 -20.94
N SER A 336 -37.31 9.58 -20.35
CA SER A 336 -36.15 10.09 -21.09
C SER A 336 -34.85 9.41 -20.67
N ILE A 337 -34.29 8.60 -21.57
CA ILE A 337 -32.98 7.98 -21.40
C ILE A 337 -31.85 9.01 -21.28
N TYR A 338 -32.01 10.21 -21.83
CA TYR A 338 -31.02 11.27 -21.68
C TYR A 338 -30.89 11.73 -20.22
N ILE A 339 -32.02 11.82 -19.49
CA ILE A 339 -32.02 12.18 -18.07
C ILE A 339 -31.39 11.07 -17.24
N LEU A 340 -31.61 9.81 -17.62
CA LEU A 340 -30.92 8.66 -17.03
C LEU A 340 -29.40 8.81 -17.14
N PHE A 341 -28.90 9.07 -18.35
CA PHE A 341 -27.47 9.29 -18.59
C PHE A 341 -26.92 10.50 -17.83
N VAL A 342 -27.63 11.62 -17.81
CA VAL A 342 -27.22 12.79 -17.02
C VAL A 342 -27.14 12.44 -15.54
N GLY A 343 -28.13 11.75 -14.98
CA GLY A 343 -28.10 11.29 -13.59
C GLY A 343 -26.87 10.41 -13.30
N ARG A 344 -26.55 9.49 -14.20
CA ARG A 344 -25.36 8.63 -14.08
C ARG A 344 -24.03 9.38 -14.19
N LEU A 345 -23.94 10.34 -15.12
CA LEU A 345 -22.77 11.21 -15.24
C LEU A 345 -22.56 12.01 -13.96
N PHE A 346 -23.62 12.56 -13.35
CA PHE A 346 -23.53 13.20 -12.04
C PHE A 346 -23.04 12.23 -10.96
N CYS A 347 -23.57 11.01 -10.89
CA CYS A 347 -23.05 9.98 -9.97
C CYS A 347 -21.55 9.69 -10.16
N GLY A 348 -21.05 9.74 -11.40
CA GLY A 348 -19.61 9.62 -11.70
C GLY A 348 -18.80 10.85 -11.30
N LEU A 349 -19.34 12.05 -11.55
CA LEU A 349 -18.71 13.32 -11.15
C LEU A 349 -18.58 13.43 -9.63
N GLY A 350 -19.49 12.83 -8.86
CA GLY A 350 -19.42 12.78 -7.41
C GLY A 350 -18.43 11.74 -6.85
N SER A 351 -17.57 11.11 -7.66
CA SER A 351 -16.64 10.10 -7.16
C SER A 351 -15.49 10.68 -6.32
N ALA A 352 -15.55 10.48 -5.01
CA ALA A 352 -14.46 10.86 -4.09
C ALA A 352 -13.42 9.76 -3.88
N ARG A 353 -13.41 8.67 -4.67
CA ARG A 353 -12.53 7.52 -4.42
C ARG A 353 -11.04 7.85 -4.44
N ALA A 354 -10.61 8.76 -5.31
CA ALA A 354 -9.23 9.25 -5.33
C ALA A 354 -8.86 9.97 -4.03
N VAL A 355 -9.80 10.76 -3.47
CA VAL A 355 -9.64 11.45 -2.17
C VAL A 355 -9.58 10.44 -1.03
N ASN A 356 -10.46 9.45 -1.03
CA ASN A 356 -10.53 8.41 -0.01
C ASN A 356 -9.21 7.64 0.12
N ARG A 357 -8.65 7.21 -1.02
CA ARG A 357 -7.35 6.53 -1.08
C ARG A 357 -6.21 7.43 -0.64
N ARG A 358 -6.22 8.69 -1.10
CA ARG A 358 -5.20 9.66 -0.71
C ARG A 358 -5.21 9.92 0.80
N TYR A 359 -6.39 10.10 1.39
CA TYR A 359 -6.51 10.31 2.83
C TYR A 359 -5.90 9.16 3.64
N ILE A 360 -6.09 7.91 3.20
CA ILE A 360 -5.43 6.74 3.83
C ILE A 360 -3.90 6.84 3.70
N SER A 361 -3.40 7.24 2.54
CA SER A 361 -1.96 7.42 2.30
C SER A 361 -1.36 8.64 3.02
N ASP A 362 -2.12 9.68 3.31
CA ASP A 362 -1.59 10.93 3.86
C ASP A 362 -1.78 11.02 5.38
N CYS A 363 -2.89 10.50 5.90
CA CYS A 363 -3.30 10.71 7.31
C CYS A 363 -3.14 9.47 8.19
N VAL A 364 -3.08 8.26 7.62
CA VAL A 364 -2.96 7.02 8.41
C VAL A 364 -1.48 6.71 8.66
N PRO A 365 -1.09 6.48 9.94
CA PRO A 365 0.28 6.09 10.31
C PRO A 365 0.76 4.86 9.54
N PRO A 366 2.06 4.77 9.19
CA PRO A 366 2.59 3.65 8.41
C PRO A 366 2.26 2.26 8.95
N LYS A 367 2.25 2.09 10.28
CA LYS A 367 1.91 0.82 10.96
C LYS A 367 0.46 0.38 10.73
N LEU A 368 -0.47 1.33 10.56
CA LEU A 368 -1.91 1.08 10.38
C LEU A 368 -2.35 1.16 8.92
N ARG A 369 -1.52 1.71 8.02
CA ARG A 369 -1.89 1.96 6.62
C ARG A 369 -2.26 0.69 5.87
N MET A 370 -1.58 -0.43 6.14
CA MET A 370 -1.91 -1.72 5.53
C MET A 370 -3.32 -2.17 5.94
N LYS A 371 -3.65 -2.09 7.25
CA LYS A 371 -4.98 -2.41 7.77
C LYS A 371 -6.06 -1.47 7.21
N ALA A 372 -5.78 -0.17 7.13
CA ALA A 372 -6.71 0.81 6.57
C ALA A 372 -6.94 0.59 5.06
N SER A 373 -5.90 0.24 4.31
CA SER A 373 -6.00 -0.09 2.88
C SER A 373 -6.79 -1.39 2.65
N ALA A 374 -6.56 -2.41 3.49
CA ALA A 374 -7.38 -3.62 3.50
C ALA A 374 -8.84 -3.31 3.83
N GLY A 375 -9.09 -2.45 4.82
CA GLY A 375 -10.42 -1.95 5.16
C GLY A 375 -11.11 -1.25 3.98
N PHE A 376 -10.39 -0.46 3.19
CA PHE A 376 -10.91 0.18 1.98
C PHE A 376 -11.32 -0.83 0.90
N VAL A 377 -10.53 -1.88 0.70
CA VAL A 377 -10.85 -2.97 -0.25
C VAL A 377 -12.07 -3.73 0.24
N SER A 378 -12.09 -4.16 1.51
CA SER A 378 -13.23 -4.84 2.10
C SER A 378 -14.51 -4.01 2.07
N ALA A 379 -14.44 -2.71 2.38
CA ALA A 379 -15.58 -1.79 2.29
C ALA A 379 -16.07 -1.65 0.84
N SER A 380 -15.15 -1.62 -0.13
CA SER A 380 -15.51 -1.60 -1.55
C SER A 380 -16.26 -2.88 -1.94
N ALA A 381 -15.71 -4.05 -1.64
CA ALA A 381 -16.30 -5.34 -1.97
C ALA A 381 -17.66 -5.56 -1.28
N LEU A 382 -17.76 -5.22 0.00
CA LEU A 382 -19.03 -5.23 0.75
C LEU A 382 -20.08 -4.34 0.07
N GLY A 383 -19.68 -3.16 -0.42
CA GLY A 383 -20.59 -2.28 -1.15
C GLY A 383 -21.05 -2.89 -2.48
N MET A 384 -20.14 -3.55 -3.22
CA MET A 384 -20.49 -4.27 -4.45
C MET A 384 -21.48 -5.42 -4.20
N ALA A 385 -21.37 -6.10 -3.05
CA ALA A 385 -22.31 -7.15 -2.64
C ALA A 385 -23.66 -6.58 -2.17
N CYS A 386 -23.61 -5.52 -1.36
CA CYS A 386 -24.78 -4.91 -0.73
C CYS A 386 -25.67 -4.18 -1.75
N GLY A 387 -25.11 -3.64 -2.83
CA GLY A 387 -25.88 -3.02 -3.92
C GLY A 387 -26.97 -3.96 -4.48
N PRO A 388 -26.62 -5.06 -5.15
CA PRO A 388 -27.59 -6.03 -5.65
C PRO A 388 -28.48 -6.61 -4.55
N ALA A 389 -27.96 -6.84 -3.34
CA ALA A 389 -28.77 -7.32 -2.22
C ALA A 389 -29.91 -6.34 -1.85
N LEU A 390 -29.62 -5.04 -1.83
CA LEU A 390 -30.66 -4.01 -1.64
C LEU A 390 -31.61 -3.97 -2.83
N ALA A 391 -31.11 -4.07 -4.07
CA ALA A 391 -31.95 -4.11 -5.26
C ALA A 391 -32.98 -5.25 -5.23
N ALA A 392 -32.60 -6.43 -4.73
CA ALA A 392 -33.50 -7.57 -4.56
C ALA A 392 -34.66 -7.30 -3.59
N LEU A 393 -34.45 -6.42 -2.59
CA LEU A 393 -35.48 -6.02 -1.62
C LEU A 393 -36.38 -4.90 -2.15
N LEU A 394 -35.90 -4.15 -3.15
CA LEU A 394 -36.58 -2.96 -3.70
C LEU A 394 -37.49 -3.30 -4.90
N GLN A 395 -38.28 -4.37 -4.81
CA GLN A 395 -39.17 -4.83 -5.90
C GLN A 395 -40.63 -4.39 -5.75
N THR A 396 -40.88 -3.32 -5.00
CA THR A 396 -42.25 -2.81 -4.80
C THR A 396 -42.67 -1.90 -5.95
N ASN A 397 -43.96 -1.90 -6.28
CA ASN A 397 -44.52 -1.00 -7.30
C ASN A 397 -45.70 -0.21 -6.70
N PHE A 398 -45.51 1.10 -6.54
CA PHE A 398 -46.55 2.02 -6.11
C PHE A 398 -46.30 3.42 -6.67
N LYS A 399 -47.32 4.27 -6.64
CA LYS A 399 -47.23 5.64 -7.13
C LYS A 399 -47.64 6.62 -6.04
N ILE A 400 -46.78 7.59 -5.73
CA ILE A 400 -47.08 8.68 -4.80
C ILE A 400 -47.13 9.98 -5.62
N PHE A 401 -48.31 10.60 -5.67
CA PHE A 401 -48.61 11.74 -6.55
C PHE A 401 -48.28 11.45 -8.02
N LYS A 402 -47.26 12.13 -8.58
CA LYS A 402 -46.78 11.96 -9.96
C LYS A 402 -45.48 11.17 -10.05
N ILE A 403 -44.92 10.71 -8.93
CA ILE A 403 -43.65 10.01 -8.88
C ILE A 403 -43.90 8.51 -8.77
N THR A 404 -43.29 7.74 -9.68
CA THR A 404 -43.41 6.28 -9.71
C THR A 404 -42.29 5.65 -8.90
N PHE A 405 -42.65 4.74 -7.99
CA PHE A 405 -41.72 3.94 -7.20
C PHE A 405 -41.85 2.48 -7.66
N ASN A 406 -40.92 2.03 -8.49
CA ASN A 406 -40.84 0.67 -8.99
C ASN A 406 -39.41 0.11 -8.80
N GLU A 407 -39.16 -1.10 -9.27
CA GLU A 407 -37.84 -1.76 -9.20
C GLU A 407 -36.71 -0.99 -9.89
N ASP A 408 -37.02 -0.17 -10.90
CA ASP A 408 -36.05 0.64 -11.64
C ASP A 408 -35.73 1.96 -10.91
N THR A 409 -36.72 2.61 -10.27
CA THR A 409 -36.56 3.94 -9.65
C THR A 409 -36.22 3.91 -8.17
N LEU A 410 -36.64 2.89 -7.42
CA LEU A 410 -36.37 2.74 -5.99
C LEU A 410 -34.89 2.76 -5.64
N PRO A 411 -33.98 2.10 -6.39
CA PRO A 411 -32.54 2.23 -6.17
C PRO A 411 -32.06 3.68 -6.11
N GLY A 412 -32.54 4.54 -7.02
CA GLY A 412 -32.18 5.96 -7.05
C GLY A 412 -32.68 6.72 -5.82
N TRP A 413 -33.93 6.52 -5.42
CA TRP A 413 -34.50 7.19 -4.25
C TRP A 413 -33.83 6.78 -2.94
N VAL A 414 -33.57 5.48 -2.76
CA VAL A 414 -32.89 4.94 -1.57
C VAL A 414 -31.47 5.48 -1.48
N MET A 415 -30.73 5.48 -2.60
CA MET A 415 -29.37 6.01 -2.62
C MET A 415 -29.32 7.53 -2.42
N ALA A 416 -30.28 8.28 -2.97
CA ALA A 416 -30.41 9.71 -2.72
C ALA A 416 -30.56 10.00 -1.21
N LEU A 417 -31.47 9.28 -0.53
CA LEU A 417 -31.64 9.41 0.91
C LEU A 417 -30.37 9.01 1.69
N ALA A 418 -29.70 7.93 1.30
CA ALA A 418 -28.48 7.48 1.95
C ALA A 418 -27.35 8.52 1.83
N TRP A 419 -27.18 9.15 0.66
CA TRP A 419 -26.21 10.22 0.45
C TRP A 419 -26.56 11.49 1.23
N LEU A 420 -27.84 11.80 1.43
CA LEU A 420 -28.27 12.89 2.31
C LEU A 420 -27.90 12.62 3.77
N ILE A 421 -28.18 11.41 4.27
CA ILE A 421 -27.81 11.01 5.64
C ILE A 421 -26.30 11.06 5.81
N TYR A 422 -25.54 10.53 4.84
CA TYR A 422 -24.09 10.59 4.85
C TYR A 422 -23.56 12.04 4.86
N LEU A 423 -24.14 12.93 4.06
CA LEU A 423 -23.77 14.35 4.03
C LEU A 423 -23.96 15.02 5.40
N LEU A 424 -25.10 14.77 6.05
CA LEU A 424 -25.37 15.29 7.39
C LEU A 424 -24.39 14.74 8.43
N TRP A 425 -24.09 13.44 8.36
CA TRP A 425 -23.13 12.81 9.27
C TRP A 425 -21.70 13.33 9.05
N LEU A 426 -21.28 13.46 7.80
CA LEU A 426 -20.00 14.03 7.41
C LEU A 426 -19.85 15.46 7.95
N TRP A 427 -20.88 16.29 7.80
CA TRP A 427 -20.86 17.68 8.26
C TRP A 427 -20.62 17.83 9.76
N VAL A 428 -21.19 16.92 10.56
CA VAL A 428 -21.10 16.97 12.03
C VAL A 428 -19.83 16.32 12.56
N SER A 429 -19.39 15.20 11.98
CA SER A 429 -18.39 14.31 12.58
C SER A 429 -17.01 14.33 11.90
N PHE A 430 -16.89 14.88 10.69
CA PHE A 430 -15.61 14.91 9.98
C PHE A 430 -14.70 16.02 10.54
N ARG A 431 -13.46 15.67 10.88
CA ARG A 431 -12.47 16.62 11.38
C ARG A 431 -11.30 16.67 10.42
N GLU A 432 -11.04 17.86 9.87
CA GLU A 432 -9.94 18.06 8.93
C GLU A 432 -8.59 17.85 9.65
N PRO A 433 -7.69 17.01 9.11
CA PRO A 433 -6.39 16.76 9.71
C PRO A 433 -5.50 18.02 9.64
N TYR A 434 -4.79 18.32 10.72
CA TYR A 434 -3.89 19.47 10.80
C TYR A 434 -2.72 19.33 9.80
N ARG A 435 -2.45 20.38 9.01
CA ARG A 435 -1.35 20.45 8.05
C ARG A 435 -0.37 21.55 8.46
N ASP A 436 0.92 21.23 8.55
CA ASP A 436 1.99 22.21 8.79
C ASP A 436 2.12 23.18 7.59
N GLU A 437 1.39 24.30 7.63
CA GLU A 437 1.54 25.37 6.63
C GLU A 437 2.86 26.15 6.73
N LYS A 438 3.66 25.93 7.79
CA LYS A 438 4.86 26.74 8.11
C LYS A 438 6.08 26.54 7.21
N LEU A 439 6.16 25.49 6.40
CA LEU A 439 7.32 25.27 5.51
C LEU A 439 7.25 26.07 4.21
N THR A 440 6.07 26.53 3.79
CA THR A 440 5.90 27.32 2.56
C THR A 440 6.13 28.81 2.77
N THR A 441 5.78 29.34 3.94
CA THR A 441 5.88 30.78 4.23
C THR A 441 7.32 31.23 4.48
N THR A 442 8.17 30.38 5.07
CA THR A 442 9.57 30.71 5.34
C THR A 442 10.40 30.85 4.07
N ARG A 443 10.08 30.10 2.99
CA ARG A 443 10.80 30.18 1.70
C ARG A 443 10.35 31.35 0.81
N GLN A 444 9.15 31.90 1.04
CA GLN A 444 8.68 33.13 0.37
C GLN A 444 9.18 34.42 1.05
N GLN A 445 9.42 34.41 2.36
CA GLN A 445 9.98 35.58 3.06
C GLN A 445 11.49 35.78 2.83
N THR A 446 12.24 34.75 2.46
CA THR A 446 13.67 34.92 2.10
C THR A 446 13.86 35.44 0.68
N ASN A 447 12.90 35.26 -0.23
CA ASN A 447 12.99 35.72 -1.62
C ASN A 447 12.26 37.04 -1.92
N ASN A 448 11.44 37.57 -1.00
CA ASN A 448 10.73 38.85 -1.19
C ASN A 448 11.31 39.99 -0.33
N GLY A 449 12.50 39.79 0.23
CA GLY A 449 13.18 40.76 1.09
C GLY A 449 14.25 41.59 0.39
N LEU A 450 14.13 41.92 -0.90
CA LEU A 450 15.00 42.94 -1.50
C LEU A 450 14.49 43.56 -2.82
N GLU A 451 13.18 43.75 -3.02
CA GLU A 451 12.72 44.56 -4.16
C GLU A 451 11.49 45.37 -3.81
N THR A 452 11.69 46.59 -3.29
CA THR A 452 10.92 47.78 -3.70
C THR A 452 11.47 49.04 -3.06
N GLY A 453 12.06 49.92 -3.86
CA GLY A 453 12.44 51.25 -3.39
C GLY A 453 13.25 52.08 -4.39
N ALA A 454 12.52 52.80 -5.24
CA ALA A 454 12.91 54.04 -5.95
C ALA A 454 13.46 53.94 -7.39
N LEU A 455 12.78 54.74 -8.23
CA LEU A 455 13.11 55.31 -9.54
C LEU A 455 14.61 55.65 -9.68
N GLU A 456 15.26 55.71 -10.84
CA GLU A 456 14.87 56.39 -12.08
C GLU A 456 15.92 56.08 -13.18
N ASN A 457 15.59 56.38 -14.43
CA ASN A 457 16.44 56.30 -15.61
C ASN A 457 17.86 56.90 -15.42
N VAL A 458 18.87 56.32 -16.08
CA VAL A 458 19.87 57.00 -16.95
C VAL A 458 21.02 56.02 -17.33
N ALA A 459 21.10 55.78 -18.64
CA ALA A 459 22.26 55.58 -19.52
C ALA A 459 23.60 54.92 -19.09
N SER A 460 24.10 54.15 -20.06
CA SER A 460 25.51 54.01 -20.52
C SER A 460 26.53 53.17 -19.74
N GLN A 461 26.80 51.99 -20.30
CA GLN A 461 28.11 51.44 -20.72
C GLN A 461 29.25 51.17 -19.69
N PRO A 462 30.19 50.26 -20.05
CA PRO A 462 30.92 49.38 -19.13
C PRO A 462 32.30 49.94 -18.76
N LEU A 463 32.95 49.44 -17.71
CA LEU A 463 34.40 49.61 -17.55
C LEU A 463 35.03 48.55 -16.64
N LEU A 464 36.12 48.01 -17.17
CA LEU A 464 37.03 47.01 -16.62
C LEU A 464 37.93 47.58 -15.50
N THR A 465 38.46 46.64 -14.71
CA THR A 465 39.81 46.59 -14.10
C THR A 465 40.25 47.65 -13.09
N SER A 466 40.67 47.18 -11.92
CA SER A 466 42.03 47.43 -11.46
C SER A 466 42.58 46.28 -10.60
N SER A 467 43.78 45.91 -10.97
CA SER A 467 44.71 44.95 -10.38
C SER A 467 45.41 45.50 -9.15
N VAL A 468 45.65 44.66 -8.13
CA VAL A 468 46.86 44.74 -7.29
C VAL A 468 47.41 43.33 -7.05
N GLU A 469 48.69 43.16 -7.34
CA GLU A 469 49.50 41.95 -7.25
C GLU A 469 50.01 41.62 -5.83
N LYS A 470 50.22 40.31 -5.62
CA LYS A 470 51.29 39.61 -4.86
C LYS A 470 51.36 39.71 -3.33
N GLN A 471 51.17 38.56 -2.68
CA GLN A 471 52.26 37.88 -1.94
C GLN A 471 51.99 36.38 -1.80
N GLN A 472 53.01 35.58 -2.13
CA GLN A 472 53.09 34.14 -1.86
C GLN A 472 53.32 33.92 -0.36
N ASP A 473 52.56 33.00 0.24
CA ASP A 473 53.11 32.07 1.22
C ASP A 473 52.32 30.75 1.19
N ASN A 474 53.07 29.66 1.19
CA ASN A 474 52.59 28.28 1.15
C ASN A 474 51.97 27.91 2.50
N ASP A 475 50.72 27.45 2.52
CA ASP A 475 50.31 26.38 3.44
C ASP A 475 49.11 25.61 2.86
N ASP A 476 49.18 24.29 2.96
CA ASP A 476 48.25 23.32 2.38
C ASP A 476 46.84 23.47 2.97
N GLY A 477 45.88 23.93 2.16
CA GLY A 477 44.47 24.04 2.52
C GLY A 477 43.58 23.49 1.42
N ASP A 478 42.90 22.37 1.72
CA ASP A 478 41.85 21.76 0.90
C ASP A 478 40.84 22.81 0.41
N GLN A 479 40.88 23.18 -0.88
CA GLN A 479 39.80 23.92 -1.54
C GLN A 479 38.82 22.93 -2.17
N GLU A 480 37.63 22.88 -1.58
CA GLU A 480 36.45 22.19 -2.12
C GLU A 480 36.11 22.81 -3.49
N PHE A 481 36.07 21.96 -4.52
CA PHE A 481 35.45 22.31 -5.80
C PHE A 481 33.93 22.41 -5.59
N ASP A 482 33.43 23.64 -5.45
CA ASP A 482 32.02 23.97 -5.65
C ASP A 482 31.71 23.82 -7.15
N ASN A 483 31.12 22.68 -7.50
CA ASN A 483 30.44 22.48 -8.77
C ASN A 483 28.93 22.47 -8.52
N ASN A 484 28.29 23.60 -8.83
CA ASN A 484 26.91 23.81 -9.25
C ASN A 484 25.82 23.04 -8.47
N GLU A 485 25.24 23.71 -7.46
CA GLU A 485 24.01 23.34 -6.75
C GLU A 485 22.70 23.64 -7.52
N ASP A 486 22.72 23.76 -8.85
CA ASP A 486 21.50 24.06 -9.62
C ASP A 486 20.70 22.82 -10.07
N ASP A 487 21.25 21.60 -9.96
CA ASP A 487 20.55 20.36 -10.36
C ASP A 487 19.77 19.68 -9.20
N SER A 488 19.93 20.11 -7.95
CA SER A 488 19.27 19.50 -6.79
C SER A 488 17.79 19.89 -6.62
N ASP A 489 17.36 21.03 -7.17
CA ASP A 489 16.04 21.63 -6.87
C ASP A 489 14.89 21.04 -7.73
N GLU A 490 15.18 20.20 -8.74
CA GLU A 490 14.16 19.45 -9.51
C GLU A 490 13.65 18.19 -8.80
N SER A 491 14.40 17.66 -7.83
CA SER A 491 14.15 16.36 -7.22
C SER A 491 12.96 16.34 -6.25
N HIS A 492 12.56 17.49 -5.71
CA HIS A 492 11.50 17.63 -4.69
C HIS A 492 10.15 18.15 -5.20
N ARG A 493 10.02 18.51 -6.49
CA ARG A 493 8.77 19.09 -7.01
C ARG A 493 7.69 18.01 -7.24
N PRO A 494 6.42 18.29 -6.87
CA PRO A 494 5.30 17.39 -7.14
C PRO A 494 5.11 17.23 -8.66
N VAL A 495 4.71 16.04 -9.09
CA VAL A 495 4.53 15.75 -10.51
C VAL A 495 3.36 16.56 -11.08
N THR A 496 3.61 17.28 -12.16
CA THR A 496 2.64 18.21 -12.80
C THR A 496 1.85 17.61 -13.95
N SER A 497 2.17 16.39 -14.43
CA SER A 497 1.49 15.75 -15.57
C SER A 497 1.48 14.21 -15.48
N ILE A 498 0.48 13.58 -16.11
CA ILE A 498 0.35 12.11 -16.23
C ILE A 498 1.56 11.52 -16.96
N VAL A 499 2.07 12.20 -18.00
CA VAL A 499 3.17 11.69 -18.83
C VAL A 499 4.47 11.65 -18.02
N SER A 500 4.75 12.68 -17.23
CA SER A 500 5.91 12.69 -16.33
C SER A 500 5.74 11.69 -15.19
N ALA A 501 4.52 11.51 -14.67
CA ALA A 501 4.22 10.46 -13.68
C ALA A 501 4.51 9.06 -14.24
N TYR A 502 4.03 8.76 -15.45
CA TYR A 502 4.21 7.47 -16.11
C TYR A 502 5.69 7.18 -16.47
N LYS A 503 6.45 8.21 -16.86
CA LYS A 503 7.91 8.08 -17.09
C LYS A 503 8.67 7.75 -15.80
N LEU A 504 8.18 8.22 -14.65
CA LEU A 504 8.77 7.97 -13.33
C LEU A 504 8.47 6.55 -12.80
N LEU A 505 7.45 5.87 -13.35
CA LEU A 505 7.07 4.52 -12.93
C LEU A 505 8.12 3.50 -13.36
N THR A 506 8.55 2.66 -12.42
CA THR A 506 9.37 1.49 -12.73
C THR A 506 8.58 0.50 -13.60
N PRO A 507 9.26 -0.34 -14.40
CA PRO A 507 8.59 -1.39 -15.18
C PRO A 507 7.67 -2.27 -14.33
N SER A 508 8.08 -2.60 -13.10
CA SER A 508 7.28 -3.39 -12.16
C SER A 508 5.96 -2.71 -11.79
N VAL A 509 5.95 -1.38 -11.56
CA VAL A 509 4.72 -0.65 -11.23
C VAL A 509 3.80 -0.55 -12.45
N LYS A 510 4.36 -0.41 -13.65
CA LYS A 510 3.57 -0.41 -14.89
C LYS A 510 2.85 -1.74 -15.09
N VAL A 511 3.53 -2.86 -14.82
CA VAL A 511 2.89 -4.18 -14.86
C VAL A 511 1.81 -4.29 -13.79
N GLN A 512 2.06 -3.89 -12.54
CA GLN A 512 1.02 -3.90 -11.50
C GLN A 512 -0.23 -3.08 -11.85
N LEU A 513 -0.06 -1.89 -12.45
CA LEU A 513 -1.19 -1.10 -12.94
C LEU A 513 -1.92 -1.81 -14.09
N PHE A 514 -1.22 -2.53 -14.94
CA PHE A 514 -1.81 -3.34 -16.01
C PHE A 514 -2.56 -4.56 -15.46
N ILE A 515 -2.02 -5.26 -14.45
CA ILE A 515 -2.74 -6.32 -13.71
C ILE A 515 -4.02 -5.76 -13.09
N TYR A 516 -3.94 -4.55 -12.51
CA TYR A 516 -5.10 -3.87 -11.92
C TYR A 516 -6.16 -3.51 -12.97
N PHE A 517 -5.72 -3.08 -14.16
CA PHE A 517 -6.60 -2.85 -15.29
C PHE A 517 -7.27 -4.17 -15.72
N MET A 518 -6.50 -5.24 -15.90
CA MET A 518 -6.98 -6.55 -16.32
C MET A 518 -8.04 -7.11 -15.35
N LEU A 519 -7.77 -7.12 -14.06
CA LEU A 519 -8.70 -7.66 -13.07
C LEU A 519 -10.00 -6.84 -13.02
N LYS A 520 -9.91 -5.50 -13.14
CA LYS A 520 -11.10 -4.63 -13.12
C LYS A 520 -11.91 -4.77 -14.40
N TYR A 521 -11.25 -4.95 -15.54
CA TYR A 521 -11.92 -5.24 -16.79
C TYR A 521 -12.70 -6.56 -16.71
N ALA A 522 -12.06 -7.64 -16.27
CA ALA A 522 -12.69 -8.96 -16.17
C ALA A 522 -13.87 -8.98 -15.17
N MET A 523 -13.70 -8.35 -14.00
CA MET A 523 -14.80 -8.20 -13.03
C MET A 523 -15.95 -7.39 -13.61
N GLU A 524 -15.68 -6.27 -14.26
CA GLU A 524 -16.75 -5.39 -14.75
C GLU A 524 -17.53 -6.07 -15.87
N VAL A 525 -16.86 -6.76 -16.81
CA VAL A 525 -17.55 -7.58 -17.82
C VAL A 525 -18.51 -8.56 -17.16
N LEU A 526 -18.01 -9.34 -16.19
CA LEU A 526 -18.81 -10.35 -15.49
C LEU A 526 -20.03 -9.75 -14.77
N LEU A 527 -19.86 -8.62 -14.08
CA LEU A 527 -20.92 -8.00 -13.29
C LEU A 527 -21.93 -7.27 -14.18
N ALA A 528 -21.47 -6.43 -15.10
CA ALA A 528 -22.33 -5.59 -15.93
C ALA A 528 -23.12 -6.38 -16.99
N GLU A 529 -22.56 -7.46 -17.54
CA GLU A 529 -23.27 -8.30 -18.51
C GLU A 529 -24.22 -9.32 -17.85
N SER A 530 -24.11 -9.51 -16.53
CA SER A 530 -24.81 -10.58 -15.82
C SER A 530 -26.33 -10.54 -15.99
N SER A 531 -26.96 -9.36 -15.95
CA SER A 531 -28.41 -9.23 -16.12
C SER A 531 -28.83 -9.65 -17.54
N VAL A 532 -28.12 -9.17 -18.55
CA VAL A 532 -28.40 -9.45 -19.97
C VAL A 532 -28.19 -10.93 -20.32
N ILE A 533 -27.08 -11.53 -19.87
CA ILE A 533 -26.73 -12.92 -20.18
C ILE A 533 -27.69 -13.89 -19.49
N THR A 534 -27.98 -13.67 -18.20
CA THR A 534 -28.87 -14.57 -17.46
C THR A 534 -30.33 -14.44 -17.86
N ALA A 535 -30.79 -13.24 -18.24
CA ALA A 535 -32.10 -13.04 -18.83
C ALA A 535 -32.23 -13.78 -20.18
N TYR A 536 -31.19 -13.71 -21.04
CA TYR A 536 -31.23 -14.33 -22.36
C TYR A 536 -31.09 -15.87 -22.34
N TYR A 537 -30.09 -16.40 -21.62
CA TYR A 537 -29.79 -17.84 -21.62
C TYR A 537 -30.62 -18.65 -20.62
N PHE A 538 -31.00 -18.05 -19.49
CA PHE A 538 -31.62 -18.77 -18.37
C PHE A 538 -33.00 -18.23 -17.97
N ILE A 539 -33.47 -17.15 -18.61
CA ILE A 539 -34.78 -16.52 -18.33
C ILE A 539 -34.88 -16.12 -16.85
N TRP A 540 -33.78 -15.60 -16.30
CA TRP A 540 -33.77 -15.10 -14.93
C TRP A 540 -34.53 -13.78 -14.81
N SER A 541 -35.27 -13.62 -13.71
CA SER A 541 -35.83 -12.33 -13.32
C SER A 541 -34.77 -11.45 -12.67
N SER A 542 -34.98 -10.14 -12.65
CA SER A 542 -34.10 -9.16 -11.97
C SER A 542 -33.84 -9.53 -10.50
N SER A 543 -34.80 -10.20 -9.84
CA SER A 543 -34.64 -10.72 -8.48
C SER A 543 -33.59 -11.83 -8.39
N ASN A 544 -33.63 -12.80 -9.30
CA ASN A 544 -32.66 -13.90 -9.35
C ASN A 544 -31.26 -13.38 -9.68
N VAL A 545 -31.15 -12.41 -10.58
CA VAL A 545 -29.88 -11.72 -10.89
C VAL A 545 -29.33 -11.02 -9.64
N ALA A 546 -30.19 -10.28 -8.94
CA ALA A 546 -29.81 -9.55 -7.73
C ALA A 546 -29.33 -10.48 -6.61
N ILE A 547 -30.02 -11.61 -6.38
CA ILE A 547 -29.62 -12.65 -5.42
C ILE A 547 -28.28 -13.29 -5.83
N PHE A 548 -28.11 -13.61 -7.12
CA PHE A 548 -26.86 -14.17 -7.63
C PHE A 548 -25.68 -13.22 -7.38
N LEU A 549 -25.80 -11.95 -7.75
CA LEU A 549 -24.74 -10.96 -7.56
C LEU A 549 -24.47 -10.68 -6.07
N ALA A 550 -25.52 -10.64 -5.24
CA ALA A 550 -25.36 -10.52 -3.79
C ALA A 550 -24.59 -11.71 -3.20
N SER A 551 -24.93 -12.93 -3.63
CA SER A 551 -24.25 -14.15 -3.19
C SER A 551 -22.78 -14.17 -3.64
N LEU A 552 -22.50 -13.73 -4.87
CA LEU A 552 -21.17 -13.60 -5.44
C LEU A 552 -20.34 -12.60 -4.61
N GLY A 553 -20.87 -11.41 -4.32
CA GLY A 553 -20.19 -10.40 -3.52
C GLY A 553 -19.98 -10.79 -2.06
N LEU A 554 -20.88 -11.58 -1.46
CA LEU A 554 -20.71 -12.05 -0.08
C LEU A 554 -19.51 -13.00 0.08
N THR A 555 -19.12 -13.70 -0.99
CA THR A 555 -17.94 -14.60 -0.98
C THR A 555 -16.63 -13.87 -0.68
N VAL A 556 -16.57 -12.55 -0.85
CA VAL A 556 -15.33 -11.77 -0.60
C VAL A 556 -14.91 -11.80 0.86
N LEU A 557 -15.87 -11.81 1.79
CA LEU A 557 -15.58 -11.81 3.23
C LEU A 557 -14.78 -13.05 3.68
N PRO A 558 -15.28 -14.29 3.49
CA PRO A 558 -14.53 -15.48 3.89
C PRO A 558 -13.22 -15.63 3.11
N VAL A 559 -13.19 -15.23 1.84
CA VAL A 559 -11.98 -15.27 1.01
C VAL A 559 -10.90 -14.35 1.56
N ASN A 560 -11.23 -13.09 1.90
CA ASN A 560 -10.26 -12.15 2.46
C ASN A 560 -9.70 -12.62 3.81
N VAL A 561 -10.53 -13.25 4.65
CA VAL A 561 -10.08 -13.86 5.90
C VAL A 561 -9.11 -15.00 5.63
N LEU A 562 -9.44 -15.90 4.68
CA LEU A 562 -8.62 -17.05 4.34
C LEU A 562 -7.28 -16.63 3.71
N VAL A 563 -7.28 -15.61 2.85
CA VAL A 563 -6.05 -15.07 2.26
C VAL A 563 -5.16 -14.42 3.32
N GLY A 564 -5.75 -13.57 4.17
CA GLY A 564 -5.01 -12.83 5.19
C GLY A 564 -4.45 -13.71 6.31
N SER A 565 -5.16 -14.78 6.69
CA SER A 565 -4.75 -15.68 7.79
C SER A 565 -3.88 -16.86 7.34
N TYR A 566 -4.15 -17.44 6.16
CA TYR A 566 -3.54 -18.69 5.74
C TYR A 566 -2.53 -18.49 4.60
N LEU A 567 -2.96 -17.91 3.47
CA LEU A 567 -2.10 -17.76 2.29
C LEU A 567 -0.94 -16.79 2.53
N SER A 568 -1.15 -15.68 3.22
CA SER A 568 -0.09 -14.70 3.50
C SER A 568 1.02 -15.22 4.42
N ASN A 569 0.75 -16.28 5.20
CA ASN A 569 1.73 -16.90 6.09
C ASN A 569 2.51 -18.03 5.40
N MET A 570 1.94 -18.64 4.37
CA MET A 570 2.53 -19.80 3.69
C MET A 570 3.25 -19.45 2.38
N PHE A 571 2.79 -18.42 1.66
CA PHE A 571 3.28 -18.09 0.33
C PHE A 571 3.75 -16.63 0.23
N GLU A 572 4.72 -16.39 -0.65
CA GLU A 572 5.16 -15.03 -0.96
C GLU A 572 4.09 -14.30 -1.79
N GLU A 573 3.90 -12.99 -1.58
CA GLU A 573 2.87 -12.18 -2.25
C GLU A 573 2.92 -12.32 -3.79
N ARG A 574 4.11 -12.40 -4.39
CA ARG A 574 4.28 -12.60 -5.85
C ARG A 574 3.80 -13.96 -6.36
N GLN A 575 3.86 -15.01 -5.54
CA GLN A 575 3.34 -16.33 -5.90
C GLN A 575 1.81 -16.33 -5.91
N VAL A 576 1.21 -15.70 -4.88
CA VAL A 576 -0.25 -15.54 -4.78
C VAL A 576 -0.77 -14.66 -5.92
N LEU A 577 -0.03 -13.61 -6.30
CA LEU A 577 -0.34 -12.77 -7.46
C LEU A 577 -0.43 -13.61 -8.75
N LEU A 578 0.64 -14.32 -9.12
CA LEU A 578 0.66 -15.11 -10.36
C LEU A 578 -0.39 -16.24 -10.34
N ALA A 579 -0.56 -16.92 -9.21
CA ALA A 579 -1.56 -17.97 -9.06
C ALA A 579 -2.98 -17.44 -9.24
N SER A 580 -3.31 -16.28 -8.65
CA SER A 580 -4.63 -15.67 -8.81
C SER A 580 -4.88 -15.18 -10.23
N GLU A 581 -3.88 -14.64 -10.95
CA GLU A 581 -4.02 -14.34 -12.39
C GLU A 581 -4.35 -15.58 -13.23
N ILE A 582 -3.68 -16.71 -12.98
CA ILE A 582 -3.95 -17.97 -13.67
C ILE A 582 -5.37 -18.45 -13.37
N MET A 583 -5.82 -18.35 -12.11
CA MET A 583 -7.19 -18.74 -11.74
C MET A 583 -8.26 -17.84 -12.38
N VAL A 584 -8.01 -16.52 -12.50
CA VAL A 584 -8.87 -15.62 -13.28
C VAL A 584 -8.94 -16.07 -14.74
N CYS A 585 -7.81 -16.39 -15.36
CA CYS A 585 -7.75 -16.89 -16.73
C CYS A 585 -8.58 -18.18 -16.91
N ILE A 586 -8.42 -19.14 -16.00
CA ILE A 586 -9.20 -20.39 -15.99
C ILE A 586 -10.71 -20.11 -15.87
N GLY A 587 -11.09 -19.19 -14.97
CA GLY A 587 -12.48 -18.74 -14.82
C GLY A 587 -13.06 -18.17 -16.12
N ILE A 588 -12.31 -17.28 -16.79
CA ILE A 588 -12.71 -16.70 -18.09
C ILE A 588 -12.86 -17.80 -19.14
N VAL A 589 -11.91 -18.75 -19.22
CA VAL A 589 -11.97 -19.87 -20.18
C VAL A 589 -13.21 -20.74 -19.96
N PHE A 590 -13.55 -21.07 -18.72
CA PHE A 590 -14.75 -21.86 -18.42
C PHE A 590 -16.06 -21.12 -18.70
N SER A 591 -16.05 -19.78 -18.72
CA SER A 591 -17.23 -18.98 -19.00
C SER A 591 -17.68 -19.04 -20.46
N PHE A 592 -16.78 -19.34 -21.42
CA PHE A 592 -17.12 -19.40 -22.84
C PHE A 592 -18.23 -20.40 -23.13
N HIS A 593 -19.16 -20.00 -23.99
CA HIS A 593 -20.18 -20.88 -24.54
C HIS A 593 -19.57 -21.75 -25.66
N VAL A 594 -18.88 -22.81 -25.25
CA VAL A 594 -18.33 -23.87 -26.14
C VAL A 594 -19.13 -25.17 -26.00
N ILE A 595 -19.60 -25.48 -24.78
CA ILE A 595 -20.41 -26.67 -24.49
C ILE A 595 -21.89 -26.31 -24.72
N ILE A 596 -22.56 -27.04 -25.61
CA ILE A 596 -23.98 -26.85 -25.91
C ILE A 596 -24.78 -27.99 -25.23
N PRO A 597 -25.81 -27.68 -24.42
CA PRO A 597 -26.34 -26.35 -24.09
C PRO A 597 -25.53 -25.62 -23.00
N TYR A 598 -25.48 -24.28 -23.08
CA TYR A 598 -24.94 -23.45 -22.00
C TYR A 598 -25.74 -23.66 -20.71
N SER A 599 -25.06 -24.02 -19.62
CA SER A 599 -25.73 -24.44 -18.40
C SER A 599 -25.55 -23.43 -17.26
N VAL A 600 -26.54 -23.33 -16.38
CA VAL A 600 -26.47 -22.49 -15.17
C VAL A 600 -25.25 -22.86 -14.30
N PRO A 601 -24.93 -24.15 -14.04
CA PRO A 601 -23.73 -24.49 -13.26
C PRO A 601 -22.43 -24.01 -13.91
N GLN A 602 -22.32 -24.10 -15.24
CA GLN A 602 -21.14 -23.59 -15.94
C GLN A 602 -20.96 -22.08 -15.71
N TYR A 603 -22.03 -21.30 -15.89
CA TYR A 603 -22.00 -19.85 -15.68
C TYR A 603 -21.70 -19.49 -14.21
N VAL A 604 -22.39 -20.09 -13.25
CA VAL A 604 -22.22 -19.79 -11.83
C VAL A 604 -20.83 -20.19 -11.33
N CYS A 605 -20.31 -21.37 -11.69
CA CYS A 605 -18.98 -21.81 -11.27
C CYS A 605 -17.86 -20.98 -11.90
N SER A 606 -17.98 -20.64 -13.19
CA SER A 606 -16.98 -19.78 -13.87
C SER A 606 -17.01 -18.35 -13.33
N ALA A 607 -18.19 -17.80 -13.06
CA ALA A 607 -18.37 -16.49 -12.42
C ALA A 607 -17.76 -16.45 -11.02
N LEU A 608 -18.07 -17.45 -10.18
CA LEU A 608 -17.53 -17.54 -8.83
C LEU A 608 -16.01 -17.66 -8.84
N LEU A 609 -15.46 -18.51 -9.71
CA LEU A 609 -14.01 -18.66 -9.84
C LEU A 609 -13.33 -17.36 -10.29
N THR A 610 -13.87 -16.72 -11.33
CA THR A 610 -13.33 -15.46 -11.87
C THR A 610 -13.36 -14.35 -10.83
N PHE A 611 -14.51 -14.16 -10.18
CA PHE A 611 -14.72 -13.09 -9.20
C PHE A 611 -13.85 -13.27 -7.95
N VAL A 612 -13.87 -14.47 -7.35
CA VAL A 612 -13.06 -14.76 -6.17
C VAL A 612 -11.58 -14.60 -6.46
N ALA A 613 -11.08 -15.17 -7.57
CA ALA A 613 -9.68 -15.05 -7.95
C ALA A 613 -9.28 -13.58 -8.20
N ALA A 614 -10.15 -12.79 -8.84
CA ALA A 614 -9.88 -11.38 -9.10
C ALA A 614 -9.86 -10.53 -7.81
N GLU A 615 -10.69 -10.84 -6.80
CA GLU A 615 -10.68 -10.16 -5.50
C GLU A 615 -9.39 -10.45 -4.72
N VAL A 616 -8.95 -11.72 -4.71
CA VAL A 616 -7.63 -12.08 -4.14
C VAL A 616 -6.51 -11.33 -4.86
N LEU A 617 -6.56 -11.30 -6.19
CA LEU A 617 -5.59 -10.60 -7.02
C LEU A 617 -5.55 -9.09 -6.73
N GLU A 618 -6.71 -8.45 -6.53
CA GLU A 618 -6.79 -7.03 -6.16
C GLU A 618 -6.11 -6.77 -4.81
N GLY A 619 -6.39 -7.59 -3.79
CA GLY A 619 -5.79 -7.46 -2.47
C GLY A 619 -4.25 -7.54 -2.52
N VAL A 620 -3.73 -8.55 -3.21
CA VAL A 620 -2.28 -8.77 -3.34
C VAL A 620 -1.61 -7.70 -4.20
N ASN A 621 -2.22 -7.33 -5.33
CA ASN A 621 -1.68 -6.31 -6.22
C ASN A 621 -1.62 -4.94 -5.53
N LEU A 622 -2.63 -4.59 -4.73
CA LEU A 622 -2.62 -3.34 -3.96
C LEU A 622 -1.56 -3.34 -2.86
N SER A 623 -1.36 -4.46 -2.16
CA SER A 623 -0.28 -4.61 -1.18
C SER A 623 1.07 -4.33 -1.84
N LEU A 624 1.36 -5.01 -2.94
CA LEU A 624 2.62 -4.85 -3.68
C LEU A 624 2.78 -3.43 -4.24
N LEU A 625 1.73 -2.84 -4.81
CA LEU A 625 1.75 -1.48 -5.33
C LEU A 625 2.10 -0.46 -4.23
N SER A 626 1.54 -0.63 -3.04
CA SER A 626 1.84 0.25 -1.89
C SER A 626 3.29 0.16 -1.39
N ARG A 627 3.95 -0.98 -1.63
CA ARG A 627 5.35 -1.22 -1.24
C ARG A 627 6.34 -0.68 -2.27
N VAL A 628 5.98 -0.75 -3.56
CA VAL A 628 6.86 -0.38 -4.70
C VAL A 628 6.67 1.09 -5.12
N MET A 629 5.60 1.76 -4.70
CA MET A 629 5.37 3.18 -5.02
C MET A 629 6.40 4.12 -4.37
N SER A 630 6.98 5.00 -5.19
CA SER A 630 7.90 6.06 -4.75
C SER A 630 7.18 7.11 -3.88
N SER A 631 7.88 7.68 -2.90
CA SER A 631 7.38 8.81 -2.09
C SER A 631 7.11 10.06 -2.93
N ARG A 632 7.74 10.22 -4.10
CA ARG A 632 7.40 11.30 -5.05
C ARG A 632 5.98 11.17 -5.60
N LEU A 633 5.50 9.93 -5.73
CA LEU A 633 4.13 9.61 -6.10
C LEU A 633 3.18 9.57 -4.90
N SER A 634 3.65 9.81 -3.67
CA SER A 634 2.74 10.00 -2.52
C SER A 634 2.33 11.46 -2.34
N ARG A 635 2.92 12.42 -3.07
CA ARG A 635 2.63 13.86 -2.97
C ARG A 635 2.17 14.43 -4.31
N GLY A 636 1.24 15.39 -4.27
CA GLY A 636 0.72 16.10 -5.44
C GLY A 636 -0.55 15.48 -6.05
N THR A 637 -0.98 16.06 -7.19
CA THR A 637 -2.21 15.67 -7.90
C THR A 637 -2.09 14.29 -8.54
N TYR A 638 -0.97 13.99 -9.20
CA TYR A 638 -0.72 12.69 -9.84
C TYR A 638 -0.07 11.69 -8.90
N ASN A 639 -0.68 11.52 -7.73
CA ASN A 639 -0.24 10.55 -6.74
C ASN A 639 -0.64 9.12 -7.14
N GLY A 640 -0.11 8.16 -6.40
CA GLY A 640 -0.35 6.75 -6.63
C GLY A 640 -1.78 6.28 -6.40
N GLY A 641 -2.49 6.94 -5.48
CA GLY A 641 -3.92 6.73 -5.27
C GLY A 641 -4.73 7.09 -6.51
N LEU A 642 -4.41 8.21 -7.17
CA LEU A 642 -5.00 8.61 -8.45
C LEU A 642 -4.69 7.59 -9.53
N LEU A 643 -3.43 7.22 -9.73
CA LEU A 643 -3.03 6.29 -10.81
C LEU A 643 -3.71 4.92 -10.70
N SER A 644 -3.82 4.36 -9.50
CA SER A 644 -4.54 3.10 -9.30
C SER A 644 -6.04 3.26 -9.50
N THR A 645 -6.63 4.39 -9.08
CA THR A 645 -8.05 4.68 -9.31
C THR A 645 -8.33 4.80 -10.80
N GLU A 646 -7.52 5.57 -11.53
CA GLU A 646 -7.64 5.78 -12.97
C GLU A 646 -7.47 4.49 -13.76
N ALA A 647 -6.48 3.65 -13.44
CA ALA A 647 -6.30 2.37 -14.11
C ALA A 647 -7.55 1.48 -13.97
N GLY A 648 -8.13 1.41 -12.77
CA GLY A 648 -9.35 0.63 -12.52
C GLY A 648 -10.59 1.24 -13.18
N THR A 649 -10.78 2.56 -13.11
CA THR A 649 -11.94 3.22 -13.72
C THR A 649 -11.89 3.15 -15.24
N LEU A 650 -10.71 3.33 -15.85
CA LEU A 650 -10.53 3.18 -17.29
C LEU A 650 -10.87 1.76 -17.75
N ALA A 651 -10.48 0.74 -16.97
CA ALA A 651 -10.83 -0.64 -17.26
C ALA A 651 -12.35 -0.86 -17.32
N ARG A 652 -13.10 -0.26 -16.39
CA ARG A 652 -14.57 -0.31 -16.38
C ARG A 652 -15.18 0.36 -17.60
N VAL A 653 -14.71 1.57 -17.94
CA VAL A 653 -15.16 2.29 -19.15
C VAL A 653 -15.00 1.44 -20.40
N VAL A 654 -13.83 0.79 -20.56
CA VAL A 654 -13.56 -0.06 -21.72
C VAL A 654 -14.44 -1.33 -21.70
N ALA A 655 -14.64 -1.94 -20.53
CA ALA A 655 -15.50 -3.13 -20.37
C ALA A 655 -16.98 -2.82 -20.70
N ASP A 656 -17.53 -1.77 -20.10
CA ASP A 656 -18.92 -1.33 -20.30
C ASP A 656 -19.18 -0.92 -21.76
N GLY A 657 -18.22 -0.21 -22.37
CA GLY A 657 -18.24 0.10 -23.79
C GLY A 657 -18.19 -1.15 -24.66
N ALA A 658 -17.37 -2.14 -24.30
CA ALA A 658 -17.28 -3.41 -25.02
C ALA A 658 -18.59 -4.19 -24.98
N ILE A 659 -19.34 -4.18 -23.87
CA ILE A 659 -20.66 -4.83 -23.75
C ILE A 659 -21.65 -4.20 -24.74
N THR A 660 -21.79 -2.87 -24.73
CA THR A 660 -22.71 -2.19 -25.64
C THR A 660 -22.31 -2.36 -27.11
N LEU A 661 -21.01 -2.34 -27.43
CA LEU A 661 -20.51 -2.59 -28.78
C LEU A 661 -20.75 -4.04 -29.23
N ALA A 662 -20.50 -5.02 -28.35
CA ALA A 662 -20.74 -6.43 -28.62
C ALA A 662 -22.23 -6.73 -28.83
N GLY A 663 -23.12 -5.93 -28.22
CA GLY A 663 -24.56 -5.99 -28.47
C GLY A 663 -24.96 -5.83 -29.94
N TYR A 664 -24.20 -5.06 -30.73
CA TYR A 664 -24.45 -4.93 -32.18
C TYR A 664 -24.15 -6.21 -32.96
N CYS A 665 -23.33 -7.12 -32.42
CA CYS A 665 -23.05 -8.43 -33.02
C CYS A 665 -24.15 -9.47 -32.74
N GLY A 666 -25.17 -9.10 -31.95
CA GLY A 666 -26.31 -9.93 -31.58
C GLY A 666 -26.16 -10.61 -30.21
N MET A 667 -27.29 -10.77 -29.51
CA MET A 667 -27.35 -11.31 -28.13
C MET A 667 -26.76 -12.72 -27.99
N SER A 668 -26.91 -13.57 -29.01
CA SER A 668 -26.36 -14.94 -28.99
C SER A 668 -24.83 -14.98 -28.98
N LYS A 669 -24.16 -13.95 -29.50
CA LYS A 669 -22.70 -13.86 -29.55
C LYS A 669 -22.11 -12.98 -28.45
N LEU A 670 -22.96 -12.24 -27.72
CA LEU A 670 -22.56 -11.25 -26.72
C LEU A 670 -21.49 -11.79 -25.76
N LEU A 671 -21.79 -12.90 -25.08
CA LEU A 671 -20.91 -13.55 -24.10
C LEU A 671 -19.51 -13.86 -24.68
N ASN A 672 -19.44 -14.55 -25.82
CA ASN A 672 -18.14 -14.95 -26.38
C ASN A 672 -17.36 -13.74 -26.93
N VAL A 673 -18.06 -12.70 -27.42
CA VAL A 673 -17.44 -11.48 -27.94
C VAL A 673 -16.87 -10.61 -26.80
N THR A 674 -17.52 -10.54 -25.64
CA THR A 674 -17.02 -9.80 -24.47
C THR A 674 -15.90 -10.54 -23.74
N LEU A 675 -15.97 -11.88 -23.67
CA LEU A 675 -14.94 -12.71 -23.03
C LEU A 675 -13.62 -12.78 -23.81
N LEU A 676 -13.63 -12.65 -25.15
CA LEU A 676 -12.42 -12.76 -25.97
C LEU A 676 -11.38 -11.66 -25.63
N PRO A 677 -11.74 -10.36 -25.57
CA PRO A 677 -10.85 -9.33 -25.04
C PRO A 677 -10.38 -9.60 -23.60
N SER A 678 -11.28 -10.07 -22.71
CA SER A 678 -10.91 -10.41 -21.33
C SER A 678 -9.80 -11.45 -21.29
N LEU A 679 -9.91 -12.50 -22.10
CA LEU A 679 -8.92 -13.57 -22.19
C LEU A 679 -7.56 -13.05 -22.72
N LEU A 680 -7.58 -12.24 -23.78
CA LEU A 680 -6.35 -11.69 -24.37
C LEU A 680 -5.62 -10.75 -23.40
N ILE A 681 -6.35 -9.89 -22.69
CA ILE A 681 -5.78 -8.99 -21.68
C ILE A 681 -5.22 -9.82 -20.51
N CYS A 682 -5.93 -10.86 -20.07
CA CYS A 682 -5.49 -11.77 -19.00
C CYS A 682 -4.20 -12.52 -19.36
N ILE A 683 -4.12 -13.13 -20.55
CA ILE A 683 -2.92 -13.82 -21.03
C ILE A 683 -1.74 -12.84 -21.12
N THR A 684 -1.97 -11.64 -21.66
CA THR A 684 -0.94 -10.61 -21.77
C THR A 684 -0.44 -10.17 -20.38
N SER A 685 -1.34 -10.08 -19.40
CA SER A 685 -1.01 -9.76 -18.01
C SER A 685 -0.10 -10.82 -17.40
N ILE A 686 -0.48 -12.10 -17.51
CA ILE A 686 0.32 -13.23 -17.01
C ILE A 686 1.73 -13.22 -17.63
N VAL A 687 1.82 -13.01 -18.94
CA VAL A 687 3.11 -12.92 -19.64
C VAL A 687 3.95 -11.76 -19.10
N ALA A 688 3.37 -10.58 -18.91
CA ALA A 688 4.05 -9.42 -18.35
C ALA A 688 4.50 -9.65 -16.88
N THR A 689 3.68 -10.33 -16.08
CA THR A 689 4.00 -10.73 -14.71
C THR A 689 5.19 -11.68 -14.70
N CYS A 690 5.23 -12.67 -15.58
CA CYS A 690 6.36 -13.60 -15.71
C CYS A 690 7.69 -12.86 -16.02
N PHE A 691 7.67 -11.86 -16.91
CA PHE A 691 8.87 -11.06 -17.22
C PHE A 691 9.33 -10.17 -16.06
N THR A 692 8.40 -9.72 -15.21
CA THR A 692 8.70 -8.81 -14.08
C THR A 692 8.71 -9.51 -12.72
N TYR A 693 8.52 -10.83 -12.68
CA TYR A 693 8.35 -11.63 -11.47
C TYR A 693 9.48 -11.45 -10.45
N ASN A 694 10.72 -11.35 -10.95
CA ASN A 694 11.92 -11.16 -10.13
C ASN A 694 12.18 -9.71 -9.72
N SER A 695 11.43 -8.75 -10.28
CA SER A 695 11.56 -7.31 -10.01
C SER A 695 10.47 -6.73 -9.09
N LEU A 696 9.50 -7.56 -8.69
CA LEU A 696 8.41 -7.20 -7.77
C LEU A 696 8.86 -6.99 -6.31
N TYR A 697 10.16 -7.10 -6.01
CA TYR A 697 10.80 -6.84 -4.71
C TYR A 697 12.00 -5.91 -4.81
#